data_AF-A0A3L7W7P2-F1
#
_entry.id   AF-A0A3L7W7P2-F1
#
_cell.length_a   1.000
_cell.length_b   1.000
_cell.length_c   1.000
_cell.angle_alpha   90.00
_cell.angle_beta   90.00
_cell.angle_gamma   90.00
#
_symmetry.space_group_name_H-M   'P 1'
#
loop_
_entity.id
_entity.type
_entity.pdbx_description
1 polymer ?
#
loop_
_entity_poly.entity_id
_entity_poly.type
_entity_poly.pdbx_seq_one_letter_code
_entity_poly.pdbx_strand_id
1 'polypeptide(L)'
;MPPAAVPHRTVRLCIALLVAAISLSGQSATPVTATETVDWKSCAARPVPLPPARAIDPTLASALTAKVVAWQKARRTRHPGVSVAIRWDDGRSLTATVGIGDTKSRRTVTPSMPFAIASTSKAFTAAVALLLDHCGILPLSTRASTLVPEADVKPEVTIAQLLLHRSGMSDWLTDKDSRMGWLSRNQNAKVTPLTAVQGLLPPTTVGSFSYSNSGFTLVTIAAERATGVDWKTLVQSLLLDPMNMTETGWGPKVGAARPHMGGKPYGFVSWGPSKAVSTILRGSGDMLSTPRDLARFGELFWGNRLTEGEATLAMNGIAYRTWASWLYNYGTQVDRTWLGDLRGYGHNGGFSGVTSSLKRIPTLGITIAAVANGSPTTNSFADDLVQELFKLIDQPAVDGSGVPRLTAAESGDPEPPDAPVVLPVDYCGDPTPTSSGDALAARWIALGSSAGWVGGTTSMVELPDGRLVVGGTGLTKAAGTAVAGLAVRDPRTGAWQALATLKTSAGRVASVYGLAVDASRNILYVAGNFSSVTRGNRRVAAVGIAQLNLKTGLWSKVGTGLTGKGISVSTLSLDTASGNLLVGGRFTRAGGVASANIATWSPARKRWLALGTGLKSDVVTAALAGDGTVYAAGRFVDGLVSTWNPTTKVWSTIGDARLFSDLPTSMVVDSLGHPLVGRGVGWYGDAVQAIEPAAPGGWIPLGGGVSYPRRTAWVTAMATLNDGTVAVGGYFAKAGALHSPNLAVWDPVTQRYTTIGTGLAIEPDALASSAFGTLYAATRVRSATPGGNGGRCIGVWAEQAPAAPVGATLTAGRGSIRVDWTLPADSTEATGWTATATAKGRTTRSCTLAGTAVTQVAGAAATCTITGLVKGVSYKVTLVAWSAPAGPSPRVDLGTVKTLR
;
A
#
# COMPACT_ATOMS: atom_id res chain seq x y z
N MET A 1 -9.40 -64.67 -24.19
CA MET A 1 -9.14 -65.86 -23.34
C MET A 1 -8.36 -65.41 -22.11
N PRO A 2 -8.65 -65.98 -20.93
CA PRO A 2 -8.50 -65.36 -19.61
C PRO A 2 -7.38 -66.09 -18.81
N PRO A 3 -7.37 -66.21 -17.46
CA PRO A 3 -7.80 -65.39 -16.31
C PRO A 3 -6.66 -65.21 -15.26
N ALA A 4 -6.92 -64.59 -14.11
CA ALA A 4 -6.84 -65.28 -12.80
C ALA A 4 -7.11 -64.33 -11.61
N ALA A 5 -7.92 -64.82 -10.68
CA ALA A 5 -8.37 -64.18 -9.45
C ALA A 5 -7.68 -64.81 -8.22
N VAL A 6 -7.37 -63.97 -7.21
CA VAL A 6 -7.67 -64.07 -5.74
C VAL A 6 -7.19 -65.36 -5.00
N PRO A 7 -6.52 -65.29 -3.81
CA PRO A 7 -7.22 -64.89 -2.59
C PRO A 7 -6.48 -64.18 -1.43
N HIS A 8 -7.29 -63.51 -0.61
CA HIS A 8 -7.04 -62.99 0.74
C HIS A 8 -6.85 -64.11 1.78
N ARG A 9 -6.03 -63.89 2.83
CA ARG A 9 -6.48 -63.84 4.26
C ARG A 9 -5.34 -63.82 5.32
N THR A 10 -5.39 -62.78 6.17
CA THR A 10 -5.26 -62.75 7.66
C THR A 10 -3.98 -63.17 8.45
N VAL A 11 -3.51 -62.20 9.27
CA VAL A 11 -3.34 -62.25 10.76
C VAL A 11 -1.93 -62.43 11.38
N ARG A 12 -1.48 -61.33 12.02
CA ARG A 12 -0.84 -61.14 13.36
C ARG A 12 0.58 -61.70 13.69
N LEU A 13 1.45 -60.73 13.94
CA LEU A 13 2.15 -60.43 15.21
C LEU A 13 3.48 -61.15 15.55
N CYS A 14 4.50 -60.30 15.76
CA CYS A 14 5.50 -60.31 16.83
C CYS A 14 6.80 -61.15 16.71
N ILE A 15 7.94 -60.40 16.73
CA ILE A 15 9.10 -60.51 17.64
C ILE A 15 10.48 -60.44 16.95
N ALA A 16 11.08 -59.25 17.11
CA ALA A 16 12.41 -59.00 17.66
C ALA A 16 13.67 -58.89 16.78
N LEU A 17 14.42 -57.84 17.14
CA LEU A 17 15.88 -57.68 17.16
C LEU A 17 16.57 -57.16 15.90
N LEU A 18 16.63 -55.82 15.81
CA LEU A 18 17.91 -55.12 15.65
C LEU A 18 17.83 -53.76 16.35
N VAL A 19 18.26 -53.76 17.61
CA VAL A 19 18.60 -52.58 18.42
C VAL A 19 20.11 -52.56 18.58
N ALA A 20 20.76 -51.53 18.05
CA ALA A 20 21.95 -50.86 18.58
C ALA A 20 22.42 -49.84 17.52
N ALA A 21 22.74 -48.58 17.78
CA ALA A 21 22.60 -47.71 18.94
C ALA A 21 23.03 -46.32 18.46
N ILE A 22 22.15 -45.31 18.45
CA ILE A 22 22.52 -43.90 18.64
C ILE A 22 21.39 -43.20 19.41
N SER A 23 21.50 -43.22 20.73
CA SER A 23 21.02 -42.20 21.67
C SER A 23 21.95 -40.96 21.53
N LEU A 24 21.61 -39.69 21.74
CA LEU A 24 20.52 -39.00 22.43
C LEU A 24 20.68 -37.50 22.08
N SER A 25 19.65 -36.86 21.54
CA SER A 25 19.29 -35.48 21.90
C SER A 25 17.82 -35.31 21.57
N GLY A 26 16.98 -35.70 22.53
CA GLY A 26 15.55 -35.44 22.48
C GLY A 26 15.31 -33.94 22.55
N GLN A 27 14.99 -33.33 21.42
CA GLN A 27 13.95 -32.32 21.41
C GLN A 27 12.65 -33.09 21.22
N SER A 28 11.90 -33.20 22.31
CA SER A 28 10.49 -33.49 22.27
C SER A 28 9.87 -32.53 21.27
N ALA A 29 9.49 -33.02 20.08
CA ALA A 29 8.51 -32.32 19.28
C ALA A 29 7.27 -32.25 20.17
N THR A 30 7.03 -31.09 20.76
CA THR A 30 5.73 -30.79 21.32
C THR A 30 4.71 -31.17 20.25
N PRO A 31 3.67 -31.96 20.57
CA PRO A 31 2.60 -32.14 19.62
C PRO A 31 2.15 -30.74 19.24
N VAL A 32 2.19 -30.43 17.94
CA VAL A 32 1.56 -29.23 17.40
C VAL A 32 0.15 -29.28 17.97
N THR A 33 -0.13 -28.40 18.93
CA THR A 33 -1.46 -28.23 19.49
C THR A 33 -2.39 -28.12 18.31
N ALA A 34 -3.44 -28.96 18.28
CA ALA A 34 -4.50 -28.84 17.31
C ALA A 34 -4.84 -27.36 17.22
N THR A 35 -4.68 -26.79 16.02
CA THR A 35 -5.09 -25.42 15.72
C THR A 35 -6.48 -25.26 16.31
N GLU A 36 -6.66 -24.36 17.28
CA GLU A 36 -7.99 -24.05 17.78
C GLU A 36 -8.87 -23.81 16.56
N THR A 37 -9.91 -24.63 16.40
CA THR A 37 -10.85 -24.45 15.30
C THR A 37 -11.50 -23.10 15.52
N VAL A 38 -11.15 -22.12 14.69
CA VAL A 38 -11.71 -20.77 14.76
C VAL A 38 -13.22 -20.90 14.66
N ASP A 39 -13.95 -20.48 15.70
CA ASP A 39 -15.42 -20.48 15.65
C ASP A 39 -15.86 -19.56 14.53
N TRP A 40 -16.54 -20.11 13.52
CA TRP A 40 -17.02 -19.36 12.36
C TRP A 40 -17.91 -18.18 12.75
N LYS A 41 -18.60 -18.23 13.91
CA LYS A 41 -19.39 -17.10 14.41
C LYS A 41 -18.55 -15.88 14.79
N SER A 42 -17.27 -16.07 15.12
CA SER A 42 -16.35 -14.96 15.40
C SER A 42 -16.12 -14.06 14.19
N CYS A 43 -16.36 -14.60 12.98
CA CYS A 43 -16.29 -13.90 11.70
C CYS A 43 -17.51 -13.01 11.42
N ALA A 44 -18.50 -12.94 12.31
CA ALA A 44 -19.71 -12.15 12.08
C ALA A 44 -19.38 -10.66 11.87
N ALA A 45 -20.15 -10.01 10.99
CA ALA A 45 -20.07 -8.58 10.78
C ALA A 45 -20.20 -7.83 12.11
N ARG A 46 -19.44 -6.76 12.27
CA ARG A 46 -19.46 -5.88 13.44
C ARG A 46 -19.73 -4.46 12.95
N PRO A 47 -20.96 -4.17 12.52
CA PRO A 47 -21.23 -2.95 11.82
C PRO A 47 -21.03 -1.74 12.74
N VAL A 48 -20.39 -0.70 12.23
CA VAL A 48 -20.26 0.57 12.93
C VAL A 48 -21.67 1.14 13.12
N PRO A 49 -22.03 1.61 14.34
CA PRO A 49 -23.34 2.19 14.60
C PRO A 49 -23.69 3.30 13.59
N LEU A 50 -24.89 3.19 13.00
CA LEU A 50 -25.42 4.20 12.09
C LEU A 50 -25.84 5.45 12.90
N PRO A 51 -25.70 6.67 12.33
CA PRO A 51 -26.11 7.88 13.03
C PRO A 51 -27.62 7.91 13.31
N PRO A 52 -28.05 8.74 14.28
CA PRO A 52 -29.45 8.96 14.58
C PRO A 52 -30.26 9.36 13.34
N ALA A 53 -31.52 8.94 13.29
CA ALA A 53 -32.41 9.27 12.18
C ALA A 53 -32.60 10.79 12.07
N ARG A 54 -32.45 11.32 10.85
CA ARG A 54 -32.64 12.74 10.54
C ARG A 54 -33.75 12.92 9.51
N ALA A 55 -34.53 13.99 9.65
CA ALA A 55 -35.57 14.32 8.68
C ALA A 55 -34.96 14.79 7.35
N ILE A 56 -35.56 14.35 6.25
CA ILE A 56 -35.28 14.89 4.91
C ILE A 56 -36.12 16.15 4.68
N ASP A 57 -35.58 17.09 3.90
CA ASP A 57 -36.34 18.25 3.44
C ASP A 57 -37.65 17.81 2.73
N PRO A 58 -38.83 18.33 3.13
CA PRO A 58 -40.11 17.91 2.56
C PRO A 58 -40.24 18.15 1.05
N THR A 59 -39.62 19.22 0.53
CA THR A 59 -39.65 19.55 -0.91
C THR A 59 -38.87 18.52 -1.71
N LEU A 60 -37.65 18.19 -1.27
CA LEU A 60 -36.84 17.13 -1.87
C LEU A 60 -37.53 15.76 -1.75
N ALA A 61 -38.11 15.44 -0.60
CA ALA A 61 -38.83 14.18 -0.39
C ALA A 61 -40.04 14.04 -1.35
N SER A 62 -40.80 15.12 -1.53
CA SER A 62 -41.91 15.20 -2.46
C SER A 62 -41.44 15.04 -3.91
N ALA A 63 -40.37 15.73 -4.31
CA ALA A 63 -39.80 15.65 -5.65
C ALA A 63 -39.29 14.24 -6.00
N LEU A 64 -38.56 13.60 -5.08
CA LEU A 64 -38.08 12.21 -5.24
C LEU A 64 -39.25 11.23 -5.33
N THR A 65 -40.27 11.39 -4.49
CA THR A 65 -41.46 10.54 -4.51
C THR A 65 -42.25 10.71 -5.82
N ALA A 66 -42.45 11.95 -6.27
CA ALA A 66 -43.10 12.26 -7.53
C ALA A 66 -42.34 11.65 -8.72
N LYS A 67 -41.00 11.67 -8.67
CA LYS A 67 -40.15 11.03 -9.69
C LYS A 67 -40.36 9.51 -9.76
N VAL A 68 -40.41 8.82 -8.62
CA VAL A 68 -40.70 7.38 -8.54
C VAL A 68 -42.09 7.07 -9.10
N VAL A 69 -43.10 7.87 -8.73
CA VAL A 69 -44.49 7.71 -9.23
C VAL A 69 -44.56 7.93 -10.74
N ALA A 70 -43.95 8.99 -11.26
CA ALA A 70 -43.93 9.29 -12.68
C ALA A 70 -43.22 8.18 -13.48
N TRP A 71 -42.08 7.71 -12.98
CA TRP A 71 -41.33 6.61 -13.61
C TRP A 71 -42.17 5.34 -13.70
N GLN A 72 -42.87 4.96 -12.63
CA GLN A 72 -43.73 3.79 -12.60
C GLN A 72 -44.96 3.96 -13.50
N LYS A 73 -45.63 5.12 -13.45
CA LYS A 73 -46.82 5.40 -14.28
C LYS A 73 -46.53 5.26 -15.77
N ALA A 74 -45.38 5.77 -16.22
CA ALA A 74 -44.92 5.64 -17.61
C ALA A 74 -44.67 4.19 -18.04
N ARG A 75 -44.49 3.27 -17.08
CA ARG A 75 -44.10 1.86 -17.33
C ARG A 75 -45.01 0.86 -16.63
N ARG A 76 -46.22 1.26 -16.23
CA ARG A 76 -47.11 0.50 -15.33
C ARG A 76 -47.51 -0.89 -15.84
N THR A 77 -47.51 -1.10 -17.16
CA THR A 77 -47.81 -2.39 -17.80
C THR A 77 -46.64 -3.36 -17.72
N ARG A 78 -45.41 -2.86 -17.58
CA ARG A 78 -44.18 -3.65 -17.47
C ARG A 78 -43.70 -3.78 -16.04
N HIS A 79 -43.92 -2.76 -15.21
CA HIS A 79 -43.54 -2.69 -13.80
C HIS A 79 -44.77 -2.27 -12.97
N PRO A 80 -45.63 -3.23 -12.56
CA PRO A 80 -46.86 -2.91 -11.84
C PRO A 80 -46.62 -2.25 -10.48
N GLY A 81 -45.54 -2.63 -9.79
CA GLY A 81 -45.17 -2.14 -8.48
C GLY A 81 -43.67 -1.85 -8.38
N VAL A 82 -43.34 -0.75 -7.70
CA VAL A 82 -41.98 -0.25 -7.48
C VAL A 82 -41.82 0.14 -6.02
N SER A 83 -40.67 -0.18 -5.44
CA SER A 83 -40.24 0.28 -4.12
C SER A 83 -38.81 0.81 -4.22
N VAL A 84 -38.54 1.94 -3.58
CA VAL A 84 -37.22 2.61 -3.54
C VAL A 84 -36.91 3.02 -2.11
N ALA A 85 -35.65 2.89 -1.70
CA ALA A 85 -35.13 3.54 -0.52
C ALA A 85 -33.85 4.32 -0.85
N ILE A 86 -33.72 5.49 -0.23
CA ILE A 86 -32.54 6.34 -0.29
C ILE A 86 -32.07 6.55 1.14
N ARG A 87 -30.78 6.36 1.38
CA ARG A 87 -30.14 6.57 2.67
C ARG A 87 -28.96 7.50 2.49
N TRP A 88 -28.82 8.42 3.44
CA TRP A 88 -27.66 9.27 3.56
C TRP A 88 -26.88 8.89 4.81
N ASP A 89 -25.57 9.01 4.72
CA ASP A 89 -24.62 8.70 5.80
C ASP A 89 -24.78 9.62 7.02
N ASP A 90 -25.57 10.70 6.91
CA ASP A 90 -25.95 11.64 7.98
C ASP A 90 -27.23 11.24 8.74
N GLY A 91 -27.79 10.06 8.45
CA GLY A 91 -28.98 9.53 9.10
C GLY A 91 -30.30 9.88 8.43
N ARG A 92 -30.30 10.68 7.35
CA ARG A 92 -31.52 10.87 6.54
C ARG A 92 -31.87 9.61 5.78
N SER A 93 -33.17 9.39 5.60
CA SER A 93 -33.65 8.35 4.71
C SER A 93 -35.01 8.68 4.11
N LEU A 94 -35.28 8.14 2.93
CA LEU A 94 -36.56 8.22 2.24
C LEU A 94 -36.93 6.82 1.76
N THR A 95 -38.20 6.45 1.86
CA THR A 95 -38.76 5.28 1.17
C THR A 95 -39.96 5.71 0.36
N ALA A 96 -39.98 5.35 -0.93
CA ALA A 96 -41.06 5.66 -1.84
C ALA A 96 -41.57 4.36 -2.48
N THR A 97 -42.88 4.16 -2.43
CA THR A 97 -43.55 2.97 -2.98
C THR A 97 -44.72 3.37 -3.84
N VAL A 98 -44.91 2.67 -4.96
CA VAL A 98 -46.02 2.94 -5.87
C VAL A 98 -46.46 1.67 -6.58
N GLY A 99 -47.76 1.56 -6.85
CA GLY A 99 -48.33 0.52 -7.69
C GLY A 99 -48.67 -0.79 -6.95
N ILE A 100 -48.75 -1.88 -7.71
CA ILE A 100 -49.29 -3.18 -7.30
C ILE A 100 -48.17 -4.21 -7.19
N GLY A 101 -47.92 -4.69 -5.98
CA GLY A 101 -46.90 -5.70 -5.68
C GLY A 101 -47.35 -7.13 -6.01
N ASP A 102 -48.66 -7.39 -6.03
CA ASP A 102 -49.22 -8.67 -6.46
C ASP A 102 -50.45 -8.45 -7.33
N THR A 103 -50.29 -8.66 -8.64
CA THR A 103 -51.36 -8.43 -9.62
C THR A 103 -52.51 -9.42 -9.50
N LYS A 104 -52.32 -10.58 -8.85
CA LYS A 104 -53.40 -11.56 -8.65
C LYS A 104 -54.29 -11.16 -7.47
N SER A 105 -53.70 -10.78 -6.34
CA SER A 105 -54.45 -10.32 -5.16
C SER A 105 -54.78 -8.82 -5.20
N ARG A 106 -54.24 -8.08 -6.16
CA ARG A 106 -54.29 -6.62 -6.27
C ARG A 106 -53.68 -5.89 -5.06
N ARG A 107 -52.80 -6.56 -4.30
CA ARG A 107 -52.14 -5.95 -3.16
C ARG A 107 -51.17 -4.86 -3.60
N THR A 108 -51.31 -3.68 -3.02
CA THR A 108 -50.41 -2.54 -3.24
C THR A 108 -49.02 -2.81 -2.66
N VAL A 109 -48.01 -2.19 -3.27
CA VAL A 109 -46.65 -2.24 -2.71
C VAL A 109 -46.62 -1.53 -1.35
N THR A 110 -45.91 -2.10 -0.38
CA THR A 110 -45.63 -1.48 0.93
C THR A 110 -44.12 -1.35 1.13
N PRO A 111 -43.65 -0.44 2.01
CA PRO A 111 -42.23 -0.30 2.34
C PRO A 111 -41.55 -1.58 2.82
N SER A 112 -42.31 -2.47 3.48
CA SER A 112 -41.87 -3.74 4.04
C SER A 112 -42.06 -4.95 3.12
N MET A 113 -42.61 -4.76 1.91
CA MET A 113 -42.86 -5.85 0.97
C MET A 113 -41.55 -6.36 0.37
N PRO A 114 -41.14 -7.63 0.58
CA PRO A 114 -39.92 -8.15 -0.03
C PRO A 114 -40.09 -8.38 -1.54
N PHE A 115 -39.03 -8.15 -2.30
CA PHE A 115 -38.92 -8.44 -3.73
C PHE A 115 -37.75 -9.39 -3.95
N ALA A 116 -37.81 -10.25 -4.98
CA ALA A 116 -36.63 -10.99 -5.40
C ALA A 116 -35.60 -10.02 -5.99
N ILE A 117 -34.35 -10.14 -5.55
CA ILE A 117 -33.27 -9.18 -5.89
C ILE A 117 -32.28 -9.71 -6.92
N ALA A 118 -32.52 -10.91 -7.43
CA ALA A 118 -31.72 -11.49 -8.49
C ALA A 118 -30.21 -11.38 -8.21
N SER A 119 -29.40 -11.03 -9.21
CA SER A 119 -27.94 -10.96 -9.09
C SER A 119 -27.41 -9.98 -8.03
N THR A 120 -28.22 -9.09 -7.45
CA THR A 120 -27.82 -8.34 -6.25
C THR A 120 -27.43 -9.27 -5.09
N SER A 121 -27.92 -10.52 -5.05
CA SER A 121 -27.48 -11.57 -4.11
C SER A 121 -25.96 -11.82 -4.12
N LYS A 122 -25.26 -11.56 -5.23
CA LYS A 122 -23.81 -11.76 -5.34
C LYS A 122 -23.02 -10.89 -4.35
N ALA A 123 -23.52 -9.69 -4.05
CA ALA A 123 -22.88 -8.81 -3.08
C ALA A 123 -22.92 -9.40 -1.67
N PHE A 124 -24.02 -10.07 -1.30
CA PHE A 124 -24.14 -10.80 -0.02
C PHE A 124 -23.19 -12.00 0.03
N THR A 125 -23.07 -12.73 -1.08
CA THR A 125 -22.12 -13.85 -1.17
C THR A 125 -20.68 -13.40 -1.02
N ALA A 126 -20.32 -12.30 -1.67
CA ALA A 126 -19.01 -11.69 -1.52
C ALA A 126 -18.76 -11.23 -0.07
N ALA A 127 -19.75 -10.58 0.57
CA ALA A 127 -19.63 -10.14 1.96
C ALA A 127 -19.33 -11.31 2.91
N VAL A 128 -20.06 -12.42 2.80
CA VAL A 128 -19.80 -13.61 3.62
C VAL A 128 -18.42 -14.21 3.35
N ALA A 129 -18.01 -14.35 2.09
CA ALA A 129 -16.68 -14.87 1.75
C ALA A 129 -15.55 -13.98 2.30
N LEU A 130 -15.73 -12.66 2.26
CA LEU A 130 -14.77 -11.68 2.81
C LEU A 130 -14.71 -11.72 4.34
N LEU A 131 -15.84 -11.91 5.02
CA LEU A 131 -15.86 -12.12 6.47
C LEU A 131 -15.12 -13.41 6.87
N LEU A 132 -15.30 -14.48 6.10
CA LEU A 132 -14.62 -15.75 6.32
C LEU A 132 -13.11 -15.69 5.98
N ASP A 133 -12.71 -14.89 4.99
CA ASP A 133 -11.31 -14.58 4.69
C ASP A 133 -10.64 -13.83 5.84
N HIS A 134 -11.33 -12.81 6.36
CA HIS A 134 -10.81 -11.98 7.45
C HIS A 134 -10.46 -12.79 8.71
N CYS A 135 -11.27 -13.79 9.05
CA CYS A 135 -11.01 -14.68 10.18
C CYS A 135 -10.17 -15.92 9.82
N GLY A 136 -9.69 -16.02 8.57
CA GLY A 136 -8.80 -17.08 8.10
C GLY A 136 -9.46 -18.44 7.82
N ILE A 137 -10.80 -18.55 7.85
CA ILE A 137 -11.52 -19.82 7.61
C ILE A 137 -11.61 -20.13 6.11
N LEU A 138 -11.89 -19.11 5.29
CA LEU A 138 -11.89 -19.24 3.83
C LEU A 138 -11.02 -18.15 3.21
N PRO A 139 -9.68 -18.28 3.27
CA PRO A 139 -8.80 -17.33 2.61
C PRO A 139 -9.15 -17.21 1.12
N LEU A 140 -9.23 -16.00 0.57
CA LEU A 140 -9.61 -15.79 -0.83
C LEU A 140 -8.60 -16.39 -1.82
N SER A 141 -7.36 -16.65 -1.38
CA SER A 141 -6.32 -17.36 -2.11
C SER A 141 -6.53 -18.88 -2.19
N THR A 142 -7.48 -19.43 -1.43
CA THR A 142 -7.81 -20.85 -1.41
C THR A 142 -8.24 -21.31 -2.81
N ARG A 143 -7.70 -22.45 -3.25
CA ARG A 143 -8.08 -23.06 -4.52
C ARG A 143 -9.47 -23.68 -4.39
N ALA A 144 -10.37 -23.35 -5.31
CA ALA A 144 -11.74 -23.87 -5.23
C ALA A 144 -11.79 -25.40 -5.31
N SER A 145 -10.90 -26.00 -6.10
CA SER A 145 -10.80 -27.45 -6.30
C SER A 145 -10.33 -28.23 -5.06
N THR A 146 -9.68 -27.60 -4.08
CA THR A 146 -9.29 -28.28 -2.84
C THR A 146 -10.47 -28.50 -1.91
N LEU A 147 -11.46 -27.60 -1.98
CA LEU A 147 -12.70 -27.72 -1.22
C LEU A 147 -13.75 -28.49 -2.01
N VAL A 148 -13.87 -28.26 -3.32
CA VAL A 148 -14.89 -28.84 -4.20
C VAL A 148 -14.24 -29.53 -5.42
N PRO A 149 -13.57 -30.68 -5.23
CA PRO A 149 -12.89 -31.40 -6.31
C PRO A 149 -13.84 -31.90 -7.41
N GLU A 150 -15.14 -31.97 -7.15
CA GLU A 150 -16.15 -32.46 -8.08
C GLU A 150 -16.69 -31.38 -9.03
N ALA A 151 -16.26 -30.12 -8.89
CA ALA A 151 -16.69 -29.02 -9.74
C ALA A 151 -15.87 -28.93 -11.03
N ASP A 152 -16.51 -28.53 -12.14
CA ASP A 152 -15.86 -28.28 -13.43
C ASP A 152 -15.11 -26.94 -13.43
N VAL A 153 -14.09 -26.85 -12.57
CA VAL A 153 -13.23 -25.68 -12.37
C VAL A 153 -11.77 -26.07 -12.57
N LYS A 154 -10.97 -25.15 -13.12
CA LYS A 154 -9.53 -25.40 -13.28
C LYS A 154 -8.82 -25.46 -11.92
N PRO A 155 -7.84 -26.36 -11.71
CA PRO A 155 -7.17 -26.53 -10.42
C PRO A 155 -6.53 -25.27 -9.86
N GLU A 156 -6.08 -24.36 -10.73
CA GLU A 156 -5.43 -23.13 -10.34
C GLU A 156 -6.38 -22.04 -9.81
N VAL A 157 -7.69 -22.19 -10.02
CA VAL A 157 -8.69 -21.15 -9.72
C VAL A 157 -8.89 -20.96 -8.22
N THR A 158 -8.85 -19.71 -7.77
CA THR A 158 -9.08 -19.32 -6.37
C THR A 158 -10.49 -18.79 -6.08
N ILE A 159 -10.87 -18.74 -4.80
CA ILE A 159 -12.12 -18.09 -4.36
C ILE A 159 -12.19 -16.63 -4.84
N ALA A 160 -11.08 -15.89 -4.76
CA ALA A 160 -10.98 -14.53 -5.29
C ALA A 160 -11.36 -14.47 -6.78
N GLN A 161 -10.82 -15.38 -7.60
CA GLN A 161 -11.08 -15.40 -9.03
C GLN A 161 -12.54 -15.76 -9.35
N LEU A 162 -13.20 -16.57 -8.53
CA LEU A 162 -14.64 -16.82 -8.66
C LEU A 162 -15.47 -15.56 -8.38
N LEU A 163 -15.19 -14.87 -7.27
CA LEU A 163 -15.87 -13.63 -6.88
C LEU A 163 -15.65 -12.46 -7.86
N LEU A 164 -14.54 -12.49 -8.62
CA LEU A 164 -14.20 -11.51 -9.67
C LEU A 164 -14.73 -11.87 -11.06
N HIS A 165 -15.42 -13.01 -11.23
CA HIS A 165 -15.76 -13.57 -12.54
C HIS A 165 -14.53 -13.78 -13.44
N ARG A 166 -13.41 -14.23 -12.88
CA ARG A 166 -12.14 -14.48 -13.58
C ARG A 166 -11.68 -15.93 -13.54
N SER A 167 -12.56 -16.84 -13.15
CA SER A 167 -12.27 -18.28 -13.07
C SER A 167 -12.18 -18.96 -14.45
N GLY A 168 -12.68 -18.33 -15.50
CA GLY A 168 -12.91 -18.99 -16.79
C GLY A 168 -14.00 -20.06 -16.74
N MET A 169 -14.71 -20.20 -15.62
CA MET A 169 -15.76 -21.21 -15.45
C MET A 169 -16.98 -20.84 -16.29
N SER A 170 -17.45 -21.77 -17.11
CA SER A 170 -18.69 -21.58 -17.86
C SER A 170 -19.87 -21.38 -16.90
N ASP A 171 -20.87 -20.62 -17.32
CA ASP A 171 -22.11 -20.49 -16.54
C ASP A 171 -23.01 -21.69 -16.81
N TRP A 172 -23.58 -22.31 -15.78
CA TRP A 172 -24.61 -23.33 -15.96
C TRP A 172 -25.80 -22.79 -16.75
N LEU A 173 -26.02 -21.46 -16.67
CA LEU A 173 -27.01 -20.74 -17.44
C LEU A 173 -26.53 -20.32 -18.85
N THR A 174 -25.29 -20.61 -19.28
CA THR A 174 -24.77 -20.15 -20.60
C THR A 174 -25.53 -20.77 -21.77
N ASP A 175 -26.03 -22.01 -21.62
CA ASP A 175 -26.99 -22.63 -22.54
C ASP A 175 -28.41 -22.11 -22.22
N LYS A 176 -28.56 -20.79 -22.39
CA LYS A 176 -29.61 -19.94 -21.82
C LYS A 176 -31.02 -20.44 -22.08
N ASP A 177 -31.26 -21.16 -23.17
CA ASP A 177 -32.60 -21.60 -23.56
C ASP A 177 -32.92 -23.03 -23.09
N SER A 178 -31.95 -23.94 -23.03
CA SER A 178 -32.21 -25.36 -22.73
C SER A 178 -32.37 -25.61 -21.22
N ARG A 179 -31.41 -25.17 -20.42
CA ARG A 179 -31.32 -25.45 -18.97
C ARG A 179 -32.28 -24.59 -18.15
N MET A 180 -32.41 -23.32 -18.49
CA MET A 180 -33.42 -22.45 -17.87
C MET A 180 -34.84 -22.77 -18.33
N GLY A 181 -35.02 -23.18 -19.59
CA GLY A 181 -36.28 -23.72 -20.08
C GLY A 181 -36.66 -25.01 -19.35
N TRP A 182 -35.68 -25.87 -19.04
CA TRP A 182 -35.88 -27.06 -18.23
C TRP A 182 -36.28 -26.74 -16.78
N LEU A 183 -35.55 -25.84 -16.08
CA LEU A 183 -35.91 -25.43 -14.72
C LEU A 183 -37.30 -24.82 -14.63
N SER A 184 -37.69 -24.06 -15.66
CA SER A 184 -39.01 -23.44 -15.76
C SER A 184 -40.13 -24.48 -15.86
N ARG A 185 -39.89 -25.60 -16.55
CA ARG A 185 -40.84 -26.73 -16.68
C ARG A 185 -40.80 -27.69 -15.50
N ASN A 186 -39.66 -27.76 -14.79
CA ASN A 186 -39.40 -28.72 -13.72
C ASN A 186 -39.15 -28.02 -12.37
N GLN A 187 -40.12 -27.21 -11.94
CA GLN A 187 -40.00 -26.34 -10.76
C GLN A 187 -39.68 -27.09 -9.45
N ASN A 188 -40.04 -28.38 -9.37
CA ASN A 188 -39.83 -29.26 -8.22
C ASN A 188 -38.77 -30.34 -8.48
N ALA A 189 -37.91 -30.19 -9.49
CA ALA A 189 -36.85 -31.15 -9.77
C ALA A 189 -35.94 -31.35 -8.55
N LYS A 190 -35.47 -32.60 -8.38
CA LYS A 190 -34.47 -32.94 -7.37
C LYS A 190 -33.09 -32.54 -7.89
N VAL A 191 -32.67 -31.31 -7.58
CA VAL A 191 -31.36 -30.74 -7.90
C VAL A 191 -30.60 -30.40 -6.62
N THR A 192 -29.27 -30.27 -6.72
CA THR A 192 -28.39 -29.82 -5.64
C THR A 192 -27.54 -28.64 -6.11
N PRO A 193 -26.85 -27.91 -5.21
CA PRO A 193 -25.91 -26.88 -5.62
C PRO A 193 -24.80 -27.42 -6.55
N LEU A 194 -24.40 -28.68 -6.38
CA LEU A 194 -23.42 -29.33 -7.27
C LEU A 194 -23.91 -29.40 -8.72
N THR A 195 -25.22 -29.53 -8.95
CA THR A 195 -25.81 -29.49 -10.29
C THR A 195 -25.45 -28.20 -11.05
N ALA A 196 -25.23 -27.08 -10.36
CA ALA A 196 -24.86 -25.80 -10.97
C ALA A 196 -23.37 -25.67 -11.31
N VAL A 197 -22.52 -26.61 -10.87
CA VAL A 197 -21.06 -26.55 -11.06
C VAL A 197 -20.50 -27.79 -11.76
N GLN A 198 -21.38 -28.68 -12.23
CA GLN A 198 -21.05 -29.93 -12.91
C GLN A 198 -21.73 -30.02 -14.28
N GLY A 199 -21.13 -30.82 -15.18
CA GLY A 199 -21.57 -30.94 -16.57
C GLY A 199 -21.51 -29.61 -17.31
N LEU A 200 -20.58 -28.73 -16.95
CA LEU A 200 -20.42 -27.42 -17.58
C LEU A 200 -19.64 -27.55 -18.89
N LEU A 201 -19.81 -26.56 -19.78
CA LEU A 201 -18.92 -26.43 -20.94
C LEU A 201 -17.48 -26.22 -20.45
N PRO A 202 -16.46 -26.71 -21.20
CA PRO A 202 -15.07 -26.61 -20.78
C PRO A 202 -14.67 -25.19 -20.37
N PRO A 203 -13.96 -25.01 -19.25
CA PRO A 203 -13.60 -23.69 -18.76
C PRO A 203 -12.63 -22.96 -19.70
N THR A 204 -12.88 -21.67 -19.91
CA THR A 204 -12.08 -20.74 -20.72
C THR A 204 -10.84 -20.25 -19.96
N THR A 205 -10.16 -19.24 -20.47
CA THR A 205 -8.93 -18.68 -19.88
C THR A 205 -9.18 -18.07 -18.49
N VAL A 206 -8.38 -18.47 -17.50
CA VAL A 206 -8.37 -17.90 -16.15
C VAL A 206 -7.77 -16.49 -16.20
N GLY A 207 -8.27 -15.58 -15.36
CA GLY A 207 -7.79 -14.20 -15.25
C GLY A 207 -8.54 -13.18 -16.12
N SER A 208 -9.31 -13.63 -17.11
CA SER A 208 -10.17 -12.75 -17.94
C SER A 208 -11.57 -12.67 -17.36
N PHE A 209 -12.18 -11.48 -17.39
CA PHE A 209 -13.56 -11.31 -16.93
C PHE A 209 -14.53 -12.08 -17.85
N SER A 210 -15.25 -13.04 -17.27
CA SER A 210 -16.31 -13.82 -17.89
C SER A 210 -17.36 -14.13 -16.83
N TYR A 211 -18.49 -13.44 -16.91
CA TYR A 211 -19.56 -13.55 -15.92
C TYR A 211 -20.10 -14.98 -15.83
N SER A 212 -20.14 -15.54 -14.62
CA SER A 212 -20.66 -16.88 -14.36
C SER A 212 -21.42 -16.94 -13.04
N ASN A 213 -22.70 -17.30 -13.10
CA ASN A 213 -23.50 -17.57 -11.90
C ASN A 213 -22.96 -18.79 -11.14
N SER A 214 -22.53 -19.82 -11.88
CA SER A 214 -21.92 -21.03 -11.31
C SER A 214 -20.68 -20.73 -10.47
N GLY A 215 -19.89 -19.72 -10.83
CA GLY A 215 -18.75 -19.31 -10.04
C GLY A 215 -19.15 -18.85 -8.63
N PHE A 216 -20.24 -18.09 -8.51
CA PHE A 216 -20.78 -17.66 -7.22
C PHE A 216 -21.42 -18.80 -6.44
N THR A 217 -22.13 -19.71 -7.11
CA THR A 217 -22.65 -20.92 -6.45
C THR A 217 -21.53 -21.80 -5.90
N LEU A 218 -20.41 -21.91 -6.62
CA LEU A 218 -19.22 -22.64 -6.14
C LEU A 218 -18.63 -22.02 -4.87
N VAL A 219 -18.60 -20.69 -4.77
CA VAL A 219 -18.17 -20.00 -3.53
C VAL A 219 -19.05 -20.39 -2.35
N THR A 220 -20.36 -20.54 -2.54
CA THR A 220 -21.25 -20.97 -1.44
C THR A 220 -20.91 -22.38 -0.97
N ILE A 221 -20.68 -23.33 -1.88
CA ILE A 221 -20.33 -24.72 -1.54
C ILE A 221 -18.98 -24.77 -0.83
N ALA A 222 -18.01 -23.98 -1.30
CA ALA A 222 -16.69 -23.86 -0.67
C ALA A 222 -16.79 -23.31 0.77
N ALA A 223 -17.60 -22.28 1.00
CA ALA A 223 -17.83 -21.72 2.32
C ALA A 223 -18.47 -22.74 3.29
N GLU A 224 -19.43 -23.54 2.82
CA GLU A 224 -20.02 -24.60 3.64
C GLU A 224 -19.01 -25.70 3.97
N ARG A 225 -18.17 -26.10 3.00
CA ARG A 225 -17.14 -27.12 3.24
C ARG A 225 -16.03 -26.63 4.16
N ALA A 226 -15.68 -25.35 4.10
CA ALA A 226 -14.69 -24.75 4.98
C ALA A 226 -15.19 -24.58 6.43
N THR A 227 -16.49 -24.36 6.62
CA THR A 227 -17.09 -24.08 7.93
C THR A 227 -17.83 -25.26 8.56
N GLY A 228 -18.30 -26.22 7.75
CA GLY A 228 -19.23 -27.27 8.16
C GLY A 228 -20.67 -26.79 8.36
N VAL A 229 -21.04 -25.58 7.94
CA VAL A 229 -22.32 -24.92 8.23
C VAL A 229 -23.10 -24.63 6.96
N ASP A 230 -24.43 -24.75 6.98
CA ASP A 230 -25.26 -24.43 5.81
C ASP A 230 -25.16 -22.95 5.39
N TRP A 231 -25.13 -22.72 4.08
CA TRP A 231 -24.99 -21.39 3.47
C TRP A 231 -25.98 -20.36 4.01
N LYS A 232 -27.26 -20.73 4.19
CA LYS A 232 -28.28 -19.78 4.67
C LYS A 232 -28.02 -19.41 6.12
N THR A 233 -27.55 -20.36 6.93
CA THR A 233 -27.13 -20.11 8.31
C THR A 233 -25.91 -19.18 8.36
N LEU A 234 -24.91 -19.40 7.49
CA LEU A 234 -23.76 -18.49 7.38
C LEU A 234 -24.20 -17.06 7.04
N VAL A 235 -25.05 -16.89 6.02
CA VAL A 235 -25.54 -15.56 5.62
C VAL A 235 -26.37 -14.92 6.74
N GLN A 236 -27.24 -15.70 7.39
CA GLN A 236 -28.08 -15.19 8.48
C GLN A 236 -27.22 -14.69 9.65
N SER A 237 -26.35 -15.55 10.19
CA SER A 237 -25.59 -15.26 11.41
C SER A 237 -24.39 -14.34 11.21
N LEU A 238 -23.72 -14.41 10.06
CA LEU A 238 -22.55 -13.56 9.80
C LEU A 238 -22.92 -12.18 9.26
N LEU A 239 -24.10 -12.03 8.65
CA LEU A 239 -24.43 -10.83 7.89
C LEU A 239 -25.80 -10.25 8.23
N LEU A 240 -26.89 -11.00 8.08
CA LEU A 240 -28.24 -10.42 8.22
C LEU A 240 -28.58 -10.04 9.66
N ASP A 241 -28.29 -10.91 10.64
CA ASP A 241 -28.57 -10.65 12.06
C ASP A 241 -27.74 -9.47 12.59
N PRO A 242 -26.39 -9.43 12.41
CA PRO A 242 -25.59 -8.32 12.92
C PRO A 242 -25.93 -6.98 12.26
N MET A 243 -26.35 -7.00 10.99
CA MET A 243 -26.75 -5.79 10.27
C MET A 243 -28.20 -5.40 10.49
N ASN A 244 -29.00 -6.16 11.25
CA ASN A 244 -30.43 -5.95 11.47
C ASN A 244 -31.24 -5.87 10.17
N MET A 245 -31.01 -6.81 9.25
CA MET A 245 -31.70 -6.92 7.95
C MET A 245 -32.85 -7.93 8.01
N THR A 246 -33.88 -7.60 8.78
CA THR A 246 -34.97 -8.52 9.15
C THR A 246 -35.96 -8.81 8.03
N GLU A 247 -35.97 -8.01 6.95
CA GLU A 247 -36.85 -8.18 5.81
C GLU A 247 -36.19 -8.96 4.66
N THR A 248 -34.89 -9.24 4.79
CA THR A 248 -34.05 -9.97 3.82
C THR A 248 -34.00 -11.46 4.12
N GLY A 249 -33.96 -12.28 3.07
CA GLY A 249 -33.85 -13.74 3.22
C GLY A 249 -34.10 -14.46 1.91
N TRP A 250 -34.83 -15.57 1.96
CA TRP A 250 -35.08 -16.46 0.81
C TRP A 250 -36.57 -16.68 0.56
N GLY A 251 -36.91 -17.14 -0.63
CA GLY A 251 -38.27 -17.43 -1.05
C GLY A 251 -38.46 -18.89 -1.50
N PRO A 252 -39.69 -19.28 -1.89
CA PRO A 252 -40.89 -18.43 -1.98
C PRO A 252 -41.40 -17.92 -0.62
N LYS A 253 -41.75 -16.63 -0.51
CA LYS A 253 -42.21 -15.99 0.75
C LYS A 253 -43.61 -15.42 0.56
N VAL A 254 -44.60 -15.97 1.27
CA VAL A 254 -45.96 -15.40 1.29
C VAL A 254 -45.86 -13.94 1.74
N GLY A 255 -46.50 -13.02 1.03
CA GLY A 255 -46.36 -11.60 1.35
C GLY A 255 -45.37 -10.83 0.46
N ALA A 256 -44.46 -11.52 -0.23
CA ALA A 256 -43.55 -10.88 -1.17
C ALA A 256 -44.27 -10.40 -2.44
N ALA A 257 -43.60 -9.53 -3.18
CA ALA A 257 -44.06 -9.08 -4.48
C ALA A 257 -44.03 -10.25 -5.48
N ARG A 258 -45.13 -10.43 -6.20
CA ARG A 258 -45.25 -11.43 -7.25
C ARG A 258 -44.63 -10.90 -8.54
N PRO A 259 -43.68 -11.64 -9.17
CA PRO A 259 -43.11 -11.26 -10.46
C PRO A 259 -44.20 -11.06 -11.53
N HIS A 260 -44.05 -10.02 -12.34
CA HIS A 260 -44.97 -9.68 -13.43
C HIS A 260 -44.26 -9.69 -14.78
N MET A 261 -44.80 -10.44 -15.73
CA MET A 261 -44.33 -10.49 -17.11
C MET A 261 -45.46 -10.86 -18.06
N GLY A 262 -45.34 -10.47 -19.33
CA GLY A 262 -46.33 -10.74 -20.38
C GLY A 262 -46.41 -12.21 -20.85
N GLY A 263 -45.92 -13.17 -20.06
CA GLY A 263 -45.82 -14.60 -20.38
C GLY A 263 -45.71 -15.48 -19.12
N LYS A 264 -45.45 -16.80 -19.25
CA LYS A 264 -45.28 -17.68 -18.09
C LYS A 264 -44.01 -17.30 -17.30
N PRO A 265 -44.08 -17.16 -15.96
CA PRO A 265 -42.90 -16.88 -15.14
C PRO A 265 -41.83 -17.95 -15.30
N TYR A 266 -40.66 -17.57 -15.84
CA TYR A 266 -39.50 -18.46 -15.99
C TYR A 266 -38.97 -18.88 -14.63
N GLY A 267 -39.35 -20.06 -14.15
CA GLY A 267 -38.76 -20.62 -12.93
C GLY A 267 -39.18 -19.94 -11.62
N PHE A 268 -40.25 -19.15 -11.62
CA PHE A 268 -40.87 -18.59 -10.41
C PHE A 268 -42.19 -19.27 -10.08
N VAL A 269 -42.47 -19.40 -8.78
CA VAL A 269 -43.75 -19.88 -8.23
C VAL A 269 -44.32 -18.81 -7.30
N SER A 270 -45.49 -18.28 -7.64
CA SER A 270 -46.26 -17.33 -6.82
C SER A 270 -45.48 -16.09 -6.33
N TRP A 271 -44.69 -16.21 -5.26
CA TRP A 271 -44.01 -15.12 -4.54
C TRP A 271 -42.48 -15.30 -4.47
N GLY A 272 -41.87 -16.05 -5.41
CA GLY A 272 -40.41 -16.19 -5.46
C GLY A 272 -39.92 -17.26 -6.45
N PRO A 273 -38.59 -17.46 -6.57
CA PRO A 273 -38.02 -18.52 -7.39
C PRO A 273 -38.51 -19.89 -6.93
N SER A 274 -38.70 -20.83 -7.86
CA SER A 274 -39.01 -22.22 -7.52
C SER A 274 -37.89 -22.86 -6.70
N LYS A 275 -38.19 -23.98 -6.02
CA LYS A 275 -37.17 -24.72 -5.25
C LYS A 275 -35.97 -25.08 -6.12
N ALA A 276 -36.20 -25.61 -7.32
CA ALA A 276 -35.12 -25.97 -8.23
C ALA A 276 -34.28 -24.75 -8.65
N VAL A 277 -34.92 -23.62 -8.94
CA VAL A 277 -34.22 -22.38 -9.32
C VAL A 277 -33.43 -21.80 -8.16
N SER A 278 -34.00 -21.73 -6.96
CA SER A 278 -33.30 -21.25 -5.76
C SER A 278 -32.09 -22.12 -5.44
N THR A 279 -32.20 -23.45 -5.61
CA THR A 279 -31.06 -24.36 -5.38
C THR A 279 -29.94 -24.18 -6.40
N ILE A 280 -30.25 -23.98 -7.68
CA ILE A 280 -29.23 -23.76 -8.73
C ILE A 280 -28.59 -22.38 -8.62
N LEU A 281 -29.40 -21.33 -8.43
CA LEU A 281 -28.90 -19.96 -8.37
C LEU A 281 -28.24 -19.60 -7.05
N ARG A 282 -28.42 -20.39 -5.98
CA ARG A 282 -27.82 -20.23 -4.64
C ARG A 282 -26.65 -19.25 -4.57
N GLY A 283 -26.82 -18.15 -3.82
CA GLY A 283 -25.81 -17.09 -3.62
C GLY A 283 -25.58 -16.18 -4.84
N SER A 284 -25.87 -16.66 -6.04
CA SER A 284 -25.79 -15.88 -7.28
C SER A 284 -27.09 -15.12 -7.58
N GLY A 285 -28.26 -15.53 -7.05
CA GLY A 285 -29.51 -14.84 -7.38
C GLY A 285 -30.82 -15.25 -6.70
N ASP A 286 -30.78 -15.93 -5.56
CA ASP A 286 -31.95 -16.57 -4.94
C ASP A 286 -32.59 -15.79 -3.78
N MET A 287 -32.02 -14.64 -3.39
CA MET A 287 -32.50 -13.89 -2.22
C MET A 287 -33.68 -12.95 -2.53
N LEU A 288 -34.42 -12.62 -1.47
CA LEU A 288 -35.40 -11.54 -1.43
C LEU A 288 -34.96 -10.49 -0.41
N SER A 289 -35.31 -9.23 -0.65
CA SER A 289 -35.04 -8.12 0.28
C SER A 289 -36.02 -6.96 0.04
N THR A 290 -35.97 -5.95 0.90
CA THR A 290 -36.65 -4.66 0.71
C THR A 290 -35.61 -3.59 0.37
N PRO A 291 -35.99 -2.50 -0.31
CA PRO A 291 -35.05 -1.41 -0.56
C PRO A 291 -34.44 -0.82 0.72
N ARG A 292 -35.17 -0.82 1.85
CA ARG A 292 -34.66 -0.34 3.14
C ARG A 292 -33.48 -1.18 3.61
N ASP A 293 -33.64 -2.50 3.59
CA ASP A 293 -32.59 -3.45 3.92
C ASP A 293 -31.43 -3.38 2.92
N LEU A 294 -31.71 -3.32 1.61
CA LEU A 294 -30.68 -3.18 0.58
C LEU A 294 -29.86 -1.89 0.73
N ALA A 295 -30.52 -0.75 0.98
CA ALA A 295 -29.84 0.51 1.17
C ALA A 295 -29.01 0.49 2.47
N ARG A 296 -29.50 -0.16 3.53
CA ARG A 296 -28.73 -0.39 4.76
C ARG A 296 -27.51 -1.28 4.50
N PHE A 297 -27.68 -2.36 3.74
CA PHE A 297 -26.57 -3.20 3.30
C PHE A 297 -25.55 -2.40 2.52
N GLY A 298 -25.97 -1.60 1.54
CA GLY A 298 -25.04 -0.80 0.74
C GLY A 298 -24.31 0.29 1.53
N GLU A 299 -24.98 0.92 2.49
CA GLU A 299 -24.37 1.88 3.43
C GLU A 299 -23.32 1.18 4.31
N LEU A 300 -23.61 -0.01 4.82
CA LEU A 300 -22.69 -0.73 5.70
C LEU A 300 -21.53 -1.38 4.92
N PHE A 301 -21.85 -2.09 3.85
CA PHE A 301 -20.91 -2.86 3.03
C PHE A 301 -19.98 -1.95 2.21
N TRP A 302 -20.52 -0.99 1.46
CA TRP A 302 -19.70 -0.09 0.63
C TRP A 302 -19.40 1.27 1.27
N GLY A 303 -20.08 1.65 2.35
CA GLY A 303 -19.81 2.90 3.11
C GLY A 303 -18.77 2.73 4.23
N ASN A 304 -17.96 1.68 4.15
CA ASN A 304 -16.90 1.37 5.11
C ASN A 304 -17.36 1.16 6.57
N ARG A 305 -18.50 0.49 6.78
CA ARG A 305 -19.10 0.31 8.12
C ARG A 305 -19.47 -1.14 8.44
N LEU A 306 -19.02 -2.16 7.69
CA LEU A 306 -19.41 -3.57 7.94
C LEU A 306 -18.64 -4.22 9.09
N THR A 307 -17.33 -3.96 9.17
CA THR A 307 -16.44 -4.36 10.27
C THR A 307 -15.51 -3.19 10.62
N GLU A 308 -14.94 -3.19 11.83
CA GLU A 308 -13.80 -2.33 12.14
C GLU A 308 -12.56 -2.82 11.38
N GLY A 309 -11.75 -1.90 10.82
CA GLY A 309 -10.45 -2.23 10.21
C GLY A 309 -10.46 -2.63 8.72
N GLU A 310 -9.43 -3.38 8.30
CA GLU A 310 -9.04 -3.59 6.88
C GLU A 310 -9.99 -4.47 6.07
N ALA A 311 -10.78 -5.34 6.71
CA ALA A 311 -11.70 -6.26 6.02
C ALA A 311 -12.83 -5.53 5.27
N THR A 312 -13.34 -4.45 5.85
CA THR A 312 -14.30 -3.52 5.24
C THR A 312 -13.76 -2.86 3.99
N LEU A 313 -12.44 -2.66 3.93
CA LEU A 313 -11.82 -2.14 2.73
C LEU A 313 -11.86 -3.25 1.67
N ALA A 314 -11.38 -4.48 1.89
CA ALA A 314 -11.26 -5.51 0.82
C ALA A 314 -12.52 -5.68 -0.06
N MET A 315 -13.69 -5.35 0.49
CA MET A 315 -15.03 -5.35 -0.12
C MET A 315 -15.27 -4.29 -1.21
N ASN A 316 -14.61 -3.13 -1.13
CA ASN A 316 -14.80 -1.98 -2.02
C ASN A 316 -13.87 -1.96 -3.23
N GLY A 317 -12.68 -2.57 -3.12
CA GLY A 317 -11.78 -2.96 -4.19
C GLY A 317 -11.45 -1.95 -5.34
N ILE A 318 -10.17 -1.55 -5.43
CA ILE A 318 -9.31 -1.05 -6.54
C ILE A 318 -9.82 0.03 -7.52
N ALA A 319 -11.11 0.27 -7.65
CA ALA A 319 -11.62 1.06 -8.75
C ALA A 319 -11.06 2.48 -8.78
N TYR A 320 -10.78 3.08 -7.61
CA TYR A 320 -10.34 4.47 -7.46
C TYR A 320 -9.15 4.87 -8.37
N ARG A 321 -8.32 3.91 -8.84
CA ARG A 321 -7.13 4.19 -9.65
C ARG A 321 -7.17 3.77 -11.12
N THR A 322 -8.20 3.05 -11.58
CA THR A 322 -8.37 2.80 -13.02
C THR A 322 -9.26 3.90 -13.62
N TRP A 323 -8.85 4.45 -14.77
CA TRP A 323 -9.70 5.28 -15.62
C TRP A 323 -10.76 4.48 -16.40
N ALA A 324 -10.85 3.17 -16.14
CA ALA A 324 -11.91 2.33 -16.68
C ALA A 324 -13.27 2.87 -16.22
N SER A 325 -14.15 3.09 -17.19
CA SER A 325 -15.51 3.58 -16.95
C SER A 325 -16.39 2.55 -16.24
N TRP A 326 -16.04 1.27 -16.34
CA TRP A 326 -16.72 0.16 -15.68
C TRP A 326 -15.75 -0.98 -15.35
N LEU A 327 -15.94 -1.63 -14.19
CA LEU A 327 -15.25 -2.86 -13.81
C LEU A 327 -16.09 -3.69 -12.84
N TYR A 328 -15.69 -4.95 -12.66
CA TYR A 328 -16.27 -5.86 -11.68
C TYR A 328 -15.22 -6.25 -10.63
N ASN A 329 -15.57 -6.08 -9.37
CA ASN A 329 -14.82 -6.50 -8.19
C ASN A 329 -15.58 -7.60 -7.41
N TYR A 330 -15.13 -8.00 -6.23
CA TYR A 330 -15.76 -9.05 -5.42
C TYR A 330 -17.26 -8.80 -5.21
N GLY A 331 -18.11 -9.47 -6.00
CA GLY A 331 -19.57 -9.28 -5.99
C GLY A 331 -20.05 -7.85 -6.25
N THR A 332 -19.20 -6.97 -6.78
CA THR A 332 -19.45 -5.52 -6.84
C THR A 332 -19.18 -4.98 -8.24
N GLN A 333 -20.16 -4.33 -8.84
CA GLN A 333 -19.98 -3.51 -10.02
C GLN A 333 -19.51 -2.13 -9.61
N VAL A 334 -18.46 -1.63 -10.26
CA VAL A 334 -18.01 -0.25 -10.10
C VAL A 334 -18.17 0.48 -11.41
N ASP A 335 -18.87 1.61 -11.35
CA ASP A 335 -19.36 2.31 -12.52
C ASP A 335 -19.13 3.82 -12.41
N ARG A 336 -18.67 4.42 -13.51
CA ARG A 336 -18.49 5.87 -13.71
C ARG A 336 -19.21 6.37 -14.96
N THR A 337 -19.73 5.48 -15.81
CA THR A 337 -20.20 5.79 -17.17
C THR A 337 -21.26 6.89 -17.22
N TRP A 338 -22.10 7.00 -16.18
CA TRP A 338 -23.18 7.97 -16.07
C TRP A 338 -23.00 8.99 -14.93
N LEU A 339 -21.90 8.89 -14.17
CA LEU A 339 -21.58 9.69 -12.99
C LEU A 339 -20.48 10.74 -13.23
N GLY A 340 -19.91 10.78 -14.44
CA GLY A 340 -18.77 11.66 -14.76
C GLY A 340 -17.54 11.31 -13.91
N ASP A 341 -17.15 12.23 -13.02
CA ASP A 341 -16.02 12.03 -12.12
C ASP A 341 -16.38 11.21 -10.86
N LEU A 342 -17.66 11.10 -10.54
CA LEU A 342 -18.14 10.35 -9.38
C LEU A 342 -18.14 8.84 -9.67
N ARG A 343 -18.07 8.04 -8.59
CA ARG A 343 -17.98 6.57 -8.65
C ARG A 343 -19.12 5.93 -7.88
N GLY A 344 -19.84 5.04 -8.54
CA GLY A 344 -20.87 4.21 -7.95
C GLY A 344 -20.38 2.79 -7.72
N TYR A 345 -20.61 2.26 -6.53
CA TYR A 345 -20.40 0.86 -6.15
C TYR A 345 -21.76 0.21 -5.98
N GLY A 346 -21.91 -1.04 -6.37
CA GLY A 346 -23.19 -1.69 -6.21
C GLY A 346 -23.35 -2.94 -7.02
N HIS A 347 -24.61 -3.36 -7.22
CA HIS A 347 -24.91 -4.46 -8.13
C HIS A 347 -26.36 -4.35 -8.61
N ASN A 348 -26.58 -4.56 -9.91
CA ASN A 348 -27.92 -4.67 -10.47
C ASN A 348 -28.40 -6.14 -10.49
N GLY A 349 -29.71 -6.34 -10.45
CA GLY A 349 -30.32 -7.66 -10.52
C GLY A 349 -31.40 -7.69 -11.58
N GLY A 350 -31.40 -8.76 -12.35
CA GLY A 350 -32.45 -9.02 -13.34
C GLY A 350 -32.73 -10.51 -13.42
N PHE A 351 -34.01 -10.85 -13.31
CA PHE A 351 -34.59 -12.10 -13.79
C PHE A 351 -35.90 -11.77 -14.51
N SER A 352 -36.45 -12.73 -15.24
CA SER A 352 -37.74 -12.54 -15.88
C SER A 352 -38.82 -12.17 -14.84
N GLY A 353 -39.41 -10.98 -14.99
CA GLY A 353 -40.42 -10.47 -14.08
C GLY A 353 -39.92 -9.79 -12.80
N VAL A 354 -38.60 -9.63 -12.58
CA VAL A 354 -38.04 -8.88 -11.45
C VAL A 354 -36.81 -8.07 -11.86
N THR A 355 -36.66 -6.87 -11.30
CA THR A 355 -35.45 -6.07 -11.45
C THR A 355 -35.10 -5.36 -10.15
N SER A 356 -33.82 -5.25 -9.86
CA SER A 356 -33.26 -4.53 -8.72
C SER A 356 -32.05 -3.72 -9.14
N SER A 357 -31.81 -2.62 -8.43
CA SER A 357 -30.54 -1.92 -8.45
C SER A 357 -30.22 -1.44 -7.05
N LEU A 358 -28.96 -1.58 -6.66
CA LEU A 358 -28.42 -1.08 -5.42
C LEU A 358 -27.12 -0.38 -5.75
N LYS A 359 -27.02 0.90 -5.41
CA LYS A 359 -25.84 1.75 -5.67
C LYS A 359 -25.50 2.59 -4.44
N ARG A 360 -24.23 2.59 -4.05
CA ARG A 360 -23.60 3.52 -3.10
C ARG A 360 -22.68 4.45 -3.87
N ILE A 361 -22.70 5.73 -3.54
CA ILE A 361 -21.76 6.73 -4.08
C ILE A 361 -20.98 7.33 -2.91
N PRO A 362 -19.87 6.69 -2.48
CA PRO A 362 -19.16 7.00 -1.24
C PRO A 362 -18.92 8.48 -1.03
N THR A 363 -18.37 9.15 -2.05
CA THR A 363 -18.04 10.59 -2.06
C THR A 363 -19.19 11.53 -1.74
N LEU A 364 -20.44 11.07 -1.86
CA LEU A 364 -21.63 11.87 -1.56
C LEU A 364 -22.39 11.39 -0.33
N GLY A 365 -21.95 10.31 0.33
CA GLY A 365 -22.68 9.77 1.48
C GLY A 365 -24.04 9.17 1.13
N ILE A 366 -24.32 8.82 -0.14
CA ILE A 366 -25.64 8.34 -0.59
C ILE A 366 -25.63 6.84 -0.93
N THR A 367 -26.67 6.12 -0.51
CA THR A 367 -27.06 4.79 -1.00
C THR A 367 -28.48 4.82 -1.55
N ILE A 368 -28.70 4.29 -2.75
CA ILE A 368 -30.01 4.15 -3.37
C ILE A 368 -30.25 2.68 -3.70
N ALA A 369 -31.39 2.15 -3.26
CA ALA A 369 -31.89 0.85 -3.64
C ALA A 369 -33.25 1.00 -4.33
N ALA A 370 -33.45 0.31 -5.45
CA ALA A 370 -34.71 0.26 -6.17
C ALA A 370 -35.04 -1.19 -6.54
N VAL A 371 -36.30 -1.58 -6.38
CA VAL A 371 -36.82 -2.89 -6.80
C VAL A 371 -38.16 -2.71 -7.51
N ALA A 372 -38.40 -3.54 -8.53
CA ALA A 372 -39.67 -3.59 -9.23
C ALA A 372 -40.07 -5.03 -9.55
N ASN A 373 -41.36 -5.33 -9.43
CA ASN A 373 -41.91 -6.67 -9.69
C ASN A 373 -42.30 -6.87 -11.15
N GLY A 374 -41.50 -6.35 -12.08
CA GLY A 374 -41.68 -6.66 -13.50
C GLY A 374 -40.39 -6.45 -14.29
N SER A 375 -40.23 -7.17 -15.39
CA SER A 375 -39.09 -7.01 -16.31
C SER A 375 -39.37 -7.71 -17.64
N PRO A 376 -39.40 -7.01 -18.79
CA PRO A 376 -39.68 -7.61 -20.10
C PRO A 376 -38.44 -8.18 -20.82
N THR A 377 -37.22 -7.74 -20.51
CA THR A 377 -35.93 -8.22 -21.05
C THR A 377 -34.76 -7.85 -20.11
N THR A 378 -33.52 -8.24 -20.44
CA THR A 378 -32.26 -8.00 -19.70
C THR A 378 -31.85 -6.54 -19.48
N ASN A 379 -32.72 -5.56 -19.75
CA ASN A 379 -32.40 -4.15 -19.53
C ASN A 379 -32.62 -3.76 -18.06
N SER A 380 -31.64 -3.06 -17.51
CA SER A 380 -31.48 -2.65 -16.10
C SER A 380 -32.48 -1.56 -15.66
N PHE A 381 -33.79 -1.76 -15.80
CA PHE A 381 -34.78 -0.69 -15.55
C PHE A 381 -34.74 -0.10 -14.13
N ALA A 382 -34.48 -0.91 -13.10
CA ALA A 382 -34.27 -0.38 -11.75
C ALA A 382 -33.00 0.49 -11.66
N ASP A 383 -31.98 0.20 -12.48
CA ASP A 383 -30.78 1.01 -12.56
C ASP A 383 -31.07 2.38 -13.16
N ASP A 384 -31.85 2.44 -14.26
CA ASP A 384 -32.30 3.72 -14.84
C ASP A 384 -33.00 4.60 -13.80
N LEU A 385 -33.88 4.02 -12.97
CA LEU A 385 -34.56 4.74 -11.90
C LEU A 385 -33.57 5.27 -10.86
N VAL A 386 -32.58 4.46 -10.45
CA VAL A 386 -31.52 4.90 -9.53
C VAL A 386 -30.72 6.07 -10.12
N GLN A 387 -30.37 6.00 -11.41
CA GLN A 387 -29.66 7.07 -12.11
C GLN A 387 -30.51 8.35 -12.20
N GLU A 388 -31.79 8.24 -12.51
CA GLU A 388 -32.72 9.37 -12.57
C GLU A 388 -32.92 10.05 -11.20
N LEU A 389 -32.98 9.26 -10.12
CA LEU A 389 -33.06 9.78 -8.75
C LEU A 389 -31.76 10.44 -8.32
N PHE A 390 -30.62 9.85 -8.67
CA PHE A 390 -29.31 10.44 -8.43
C PHE A 390 -29.17 11.81 -9.10
N LYS A 391 -29.54 11.91 -10.38
CA LYS A 391 -29.51 13.18 -11.12
C LYS A 391 -30.37 14.26 -10.49
N LEU A 392 -31.43 13.90 -9.76
CA LEU A 392 -32.24 14.87 -9.02
C LEU A 392 -31.56 15.35 -7.73
N ILE A 393 -30.75 14.49 -7.11
CA ILE A 393 -29.99 14.80 -5.89
C ILE A 393 -28.72 15.63 -6.21
N ASP A 394 -28.09 15.41 -7.36
CA ASP A 394 -26.77 15.98 -7.73
C ASP A 394 -26.83 17.36 -8.44
N GLN A 395 -28.02 17.95 -8.63
CA GLN A 395 -28.14 19.24 -9.34
C GLN A 395 -27.71 20.44 -8.48
N PRO A 396 -26.84 21.36 -8.97
CA PRO A 396 -26.70 22.69 -8.37
C PRO A 396 -28.02 23.45 -8.48
N ALA A 397 -28.42 24.15 -7.41
CA ALA A 397 -29.60 25.01 -7.43
C ALA A 397 -29.46 26.11 -8.49
N VAL A 398 -30.36 26.16 -9.48
CA VAL A 398 -30.34 27.17 -10.55
C VAL A 398 -31.34 28.31 -10.31
N ASP A 399 -32.27 28.18 -9.36
CA ASP A 399 -33.42 29.09 -9.24
C ASP A 399 -33.71 29.60 -7.80
N GLY A 400 -32.82 29.34 -6.84
CA GLY A 400 -33.00 29.83 -5.47
C GLY A 400 -34.12 29.15 -4.67
N SER A 401 -34.72 28.06 -5.15
CA SER A 401 -35.81 27.35 -4.44
C SER A 401 -35.35 26.29 -3.43
N GLY A 402 -34.07 26.27 -3.07
CA GLY A 402 -33.55 25.55 -1.91
C GLY A 402 -33.75 24.02 -1.90
N VAL A 403 -32.81 23.27 -2.47
CA VAL A 403 -32.44 21.96 -1.92
C VAL A 403 -30.92 21.99 -1.69
N PRO A 404 -30.45 22.03 -0.42
CA PRO A 404 -29.02 22.13 -0.14
C PRO A 404 -28.26 20.90 -0.66
N ARG A 405 -27.14 21.14 -1.34
CA ARG A 405 -26.09 20.13 -1.47
C ARG A 405 -25.64 19.77 -0.04
N LEU A 406 -25.48 18.48 0.26
CA LEU A 406 -24.56 18.14 1.34
C LEU A 406 -23.16 18.49 0.88
N THR A 407 -22.47 19.34 1.63
CA THR A 407 -21.03 19.42 1.53
C THR A 407 -20.42 18.11 2.05
N ALA A 408 -19.21 17.76 1.60
CA ALA A 408 -18.46 16.59 2.11
C ALA A 408 -18.19 16.67 3.63
N ALA A 409 -18.33 17.85 4.24
CA ALA A 409 -18.25 18.05 5.69
C ALA A 409 -19.56 17.73 6.42
N GLU A 410 -20.71 17.86 5.75
CA GLU A 410 -22.04 17.57 6.30
C GLU A 410 -22.46 16.11 6.09
N SER A 411 -21.76 15.36 5.23
CA SER A 411 -22.08 13.97 4.87
C SER A 411 -21.66 12.92 5.92
N GLY A 412 -21.01 13.31 7.01
CA GLY A 412 -20.54 12.35 8.04
C GLY A 412 -19.54 11.31 7.51
N ASP A 413 -18.96 11.57 6.33
CA ASP A 413 -17.83 10.81 5.82
C ASP A 413 -16.57 11.30 6.59
N PRO A 414 -15.63 10.41 6.89
CA PRO A 414 -14.34 10.76 7.45
C PRO A 414 -13.50 11.36 6.33
N GLU A 415 -13.67 12.67 6.20
CA GLU A 415 -12.73 13.64 5.64
C GLU A 415 -12.58 13.70 4.09
N PRO A 416 -12.67 14.92 3.50
CA PRO A 416 -11.90 15.27 2.31
C PRO A 416 -10.39 15.00 2.55
N PRO A 417 -9.48 15.05 1.55
CA PRO A 417 -8.05 15.11 1.84
C PRO A 417 -7.81 16.13 2.97
N ASP A 418 -7.03 15.75 3.99
CA ASP A 418 -6.91 16.49 5.26
C ASP A 418 -6.79 17.96 4.89
N ALA A 419 -7.47 18.85 5.65
CA ALA A 419 -7.08 20.25 5.60
C ALA A 419 -5.54 20.27 5.71
N PRO A 420 -4.81 20.94 4.79
CA PRO A 420 -3.35 20.88 4.77
C PRO A 420 -2.89 21.11 6.19
N VAL A 421 -2.21 20.13 6.79
CA VAL A 421 -1.82 20.23 8.19
C VAL A 421 -1.10 21.58 8.31
N VAL A 422 -1.71 22.53 9.03
CA VAL A 422 -1.15 23.87 9.22
C VAL A 422 -0.08 23.69 10.26
N LEU A 423 1.05 23.20 9.78
CA LEU A 423 2.20 22.93 10.61
C LEU A 423 2.94 24.24 10.84
N PRO A 424 3.47 24.47 12.06
CA PRO A 424 4.36 25.59 12.32
C PRO A 424 5.47 25.65 11.25
N VAL A 425 5.96 26.85 10.96
CA VAL A 425 6.99 27.10 9.92
C VAL A 425 8.25 26.26 10.15
N ASP A 426 8.44 25.68 11.35
CA ASP A 426 9.62 24.91 11.77
C ASP A 426 9.34 23.42 12.10
N TYR A 427 8.24 22.82 11.60
CA TYR A 427 7.81 21.45 11.93
C TYR A 427 8.76 20.30 11.51
N CYS A 428 9.96 20.62 11.06
CA CYS A 428 10.95 19.62 10.65
C CYS A 428 11.77 19.05 11.81
N GLY A 429 11.45 19.49 13.02
CA GLY A 429 11.92 18.93 14.26
C GLY A 429 10.84 19.03 15.32
N ASP A 430 10.98 18.24 16.39
CA ASP A 430 10.17 18.39 17.57
C ASP A 430 10.41 19.78 18.18
N PRO A 431 9.40 20.41 18.81
CA PRO A 431 9.56 21.71 19.45
C PRO A 431 10.77 21.69 20.40
N THR A 432 11.44 22.84 20.53
CA THR A 432 12.56 22.99 21.48
C THR A 432 12.15 22.51 22.87
N PRO A 433 12.98 21.72 23.57
CA PRO A 433 12.60 21.07 24.80
C PRO A 433 12.30 22.15 25.85
N THR A 434 11.22 21.99 26.59
CA THR A 434 10.82 22.93 27.66
C THR A 434 11.53 22.63 28.98
N SER A 435 12.24 21.49 29.09
CA SER A 435 12.97 21.07 30.29
C SER A 435 14.33 20.44 29.95
N SER A 436 15.24 20.39 30.93
CA SER A 436 16.59 19.81 30.79
C SER A 436 16.59 18.29 30.66
N GLY A 437 15.57 17.59 31.16
CA GLY A 437 15.40 16.15 30.98
C GLY A 437 14.98 15.79 29.55
N ASP A 438 14.11 16.62 28.95
CA ASP A 438 13.65 16.46 27.56
C ASP A 438 14.76 16.75 26.54
N ALA A 439 15.80 17.52 26.92
CA ALA A 439 16.92 17.86 26.05
C ALA A 439 17.83 16.65 25.72
N LEU A 440 17.77 15.60 26.53
CA LEU A 440 18.58 14.38 26.39
C LEU A 440 17.88 13.29 25.56
N ALA A 441 16.60 13.43 25.25
CA ALA A 441 15.86 12.43 24.49
C ALA A 441 16.09 12.58 22.97
N ALA A 442 16.23 11.44 22.27
CA ALA A 442 16.27 11.42 20.81
C ALA A 442 14.97 11.99 20.23
N ARG A 443 15.12 12.87 19.24
CA ARG A 443 14.01 13.64 18.64
C ARG A 443 14.29 13.98 17.19
N TRP A 444 13.28 14.46 16.48
CA TRP A 444 13.51 15.04 15.16
C TRP A 444 14.17 16.41 15.30
N ILE A 445 15.34 16.59 14.67
CA ILE A 445 16.10 17.84 14.66
C ILE A 445 16.17 18.36 13.22
N ALA A 446 15.66 19.57 12.99
CA ALA A 446 15.70 20.22 11.69
C ALA A 446 17.14 20.60 11.29
N LEU A 447 17.57 20.24 10.08
CA LEU A 447 18.91 20.54 9.55
C LEU A 447 18.97 21.86 8.75
N GLY A 448 18.01 22.76 8.95
CA GLY A 448 17.89 24.07 8.31
C GLY A 448 16.46 24.59 8.36
N SER A 449 16.23 25.84 7.93
CA SER A 449 14.87 26.40 7.85
C SER A 449 14.08 25.84 6.66
N SER A 450 12.77 25.67 6.83
CA SER A 450 11.86 25.19 5.79
C SER A 450 11.72 26.16 4.60
N ALA A 451 11.94 27.46 4.85
CA ALA A 451 11.76 28.56 3.89
C ALA A 451 12.90 28.72 2.86
N GLY A 452 13.98 27.91 2.95
CA GLY A 452 15.20 28.10 2.14
C GLY A 452 15.36 27.14 0.94
N TRP A 453 14.49 26.14 0.79
CA TRP A 453 14.66 25.09 -0.22
C TRP A 453 13.86 25.37 -1.49
N VAL A 454 14.47 25.12 -2.66
CA VAL A 454 13.80 25.21 -3.97
C VAL A 454 14.12 23.97 -4.79
N GLY A 455 13.09 23.19 -5.13
CA GLY A 455 13.18 21.87 -5.77
C GLY A 455 12.64 20.74 -4.86
N GLY A 456 12.69 19.50 -5.33
CA GLY A 456 12.38 18.30 -4.53
C GLY A 456 13.65 17.59 -4.06
N THR A 457 13.58 16.91 -2.92
CA THR A 457 14.63 15.99 -2.45
C THR A 457 14.23 14.57 -2.80
N THR A 458 15.09 13.86 -3.52
CA THR A 458 14.80 12.51 -4.04
C THR A 458 15.76 11.45 -3.55
N SER A 459 16.94 11.85 -3.06
CA SER A 459 17.92 10.92 -2.50
C SER A 459 18.85 11.63 -1.52
N MET A 460 19.29 10.91 -0.49
CA MET A 460 20.24 11.39 0.51
C MET A 460 21.25 10.28 0.84
N VAL A 461 22.46 10.66 1.22
CA VAL A 461 23.46 9.73 1.75
C VAL A 461 24.42 10.47 2.66
N GLU A 462 24.83 9.85 3.76
CA GLU A 462 25.90 10.36 4.62
C GLU A 462 27.26 9.85 4.13
N LEU A 463 28.23 10.74 4.04
CA LEU A 463 29.61 10.40 3.71
C LEU A 463 30.35 9.89 4.96
N PRO A 464 31.45 9.13 4.81
CA PRO A 464 32.24 8.64 5.95
C PRO A 464 32.80 9.74 6.88
N ASP A 465 32.82 10.98 6.42
CA ASP A 465 33.25 12.16 7.19
C ASP A 465 32.09 12.93 7.84
N GLY A 466 30.89 12.32 7.88
CA GLY A 466 29.69 12.88 8.52
C GLY A 466 28.91 13.89 7.67
N ARG A 467 29.39 14.20 6.46
CA ARG A 467 28.68 15.14 5.57
C ARG A 467 27.46 14.50 4.96
N LEU A 468 26.30 15.15 5.11
CA LEU A 468 25.07 14.74 4.45
C LEU A 468 25.01 15.30 3.04
N VAL A 469 24.93 14.42 2.04
CA VAL A 469 24.74 14.79 0.64
C VAL A 469 23.29 14.62 0.25
N VAL A 470 22.74 15.60 -0.48
CA VAL A 470 21.34 15.63 -0.89
C VAL A 470 21.25 15.86 -2.40
N GLY A 471 20.53 14.97 -3.07
CA GLY A 471 20.20 15.02 -4.49
C GLY A 471 18.71 15.26 -4.68
N GLY A 472 18.35 15.97 -5.76
CA GLY A 472 16.98 16.42 -5.93
C GLY A 472 16.54 16.68 -7.37
N THR A 473 15.23 16.82 -7.56
CA THR A 473 14.59 17.23 -8.82
C THR A 473 14.41 18.74 -8.83
N GLY A 474 15.00 19.43 -9.81
CA GLY A 474 14.95 20.91 -9.87
C GLY A 474 15.57 21.59 -8.64
N LEU A 475 16.46 20.90 -7.93
CA LEU A 475 17.10 21.40 -6.71
C LEU A 475 18.05 22.56 -7.04
N THR A 476 17.62 23.78 -6.75
CA THR A 476 18.33 25.03 -7.05
C THR A 476 18.72 25.82 -5.80
N LYS A 477 18.06 25.55 -4.66
CA LYS A 477 18.47 26.07 -3.34
C LYS A 477 18.33 25.00 -2.27
N ALA A 478 19.33 24.92 -1.39
CA ALA A 478 19.33 24.10 -0.18
C ALA A 478 19.52 25.00 1.04
N ALA A 479 18.48 25.14 1.87
CA ALA A 479 18.46 26.04 3.03
C ALA A 479 19.00 27.46 2.74
N GLY A 480 18.58 28.05 1.62
CA GLY A 480 18.99 29.40 1.18
C GLY A 480 20.24 29.43 0.29
N THR A 481 21.08 28.40 0.34
CA THR A 481 22.29 28.31 -0.48
C THR A 481 21.98 27.86 -1.90
N ALA A 482 22.46 28.61 -2.90
CA ALA A 482 22.32 28.22 -4.31
C ALA A 482 23.08 26.92 -4.62
N VAL A 483 22.38 25.97 -5.26
CA VAL A 483 22.91 24.67 -5.67
C VAL A 483 22.40 24.32 -7.08
N ALA A 484 22.92 23.26 -7.68
CA ALA A 484 22.44 22.79 -8.99
C ALA A 484 22.41 21.26 -9.02
N GLY A 485 21.35 20.70 -8.42
CA GLY A 485 21.07 19.27 -8.37
C GLY A 485 21.69 18.52 -7.19
N LEU A 486 22.80 19.01 -6.62
CA LEU A 486 23.52 18.32 -5.54
C LEU A 486 24.06 19.27 -4.47
N ALA A 487 23.56 19.11 -3.25
CA ALA A 487 23.96 19.87 -2.06
C ALA A 487 24.71 18.97 -1.08
N VAL A 488 25.52 19.57 -0.22
CA VAL A 488 26.15 18.89 0.91
C VAL A 488 26.11 19.78 2.14
N ARG A 489 25.81 19.20 3.30
CA ARG A 489 25.86 19.86 4.60
C ARG A 489 27.12 19.46 5.34
N ASP A 490 27.85 20.44 5.85
CA ASP A 490 28.96 20.20 6.77
C ASP A 490 28.40 20.03 8.19
N PRO A 491 28.58 18.86 8.85
CA PRO A 491 28.04 18.62 10.18
C PRO A 491 28.68 19.53 11.24
N ARG A 492 29.91 20.01 11.00
CA ARG A 492 30.68 20.83 11.96
C ARG A 492 30.18 22.26 12.04
N THR A 493 29.71 22.80 10.92
CA THR A 493 29.23 24.19 10.84
C THR A 493 27.71 24.28 10.69
N GLY A 494 27.06 23.18 10.34
CA GLY A 494 25.65 23.14 9.93
C GLY A 494 25.39 23.76 8.55
N ALA A 495 26.42 24.26 7.86
CA ALA A 495 26.27 25.02 6.63
C ALA A 495 26.02 24.13 5.42
N TRP A 496 25.10 24.56 4.56
CA TRP A 496 24.81 23.97 3.26
C TRP A 496 25.67 24.61 2.17
N GLN A 497 26.21 23.78 1.27
CA GLN A 497 26.98 24.21 0.11
C GLN A 497 26.70 23.35 -1.12
N ALA A 498 26.97 23.88 -2.32
CA ALA A 498 26.93 23.10 -3.54
C ALA A 498 28.09 22.09 -3.58
N LEU A 499 27.79 20.80 -3.75
CA LEU A 499 28.82 19.77 -3.89
C LEU A 499 29.38 19.75 -5.34
N ALA A 500 28.47 19.84 -6.30
CA ALA A 500 28.77 19.98 -7.73
C ALA A 500 27.53 20.53 -8.46
N THR A 501 27.76 21.02 -9.68
CA THR A 501 26.69 21.42 -10.61
C THR A 501 26.44 20.30 -11.62
N LEU A 502 25.20 19.82 -11.70
CA LEU A 502 24.79 18.80 -12.65
C LEU A 502 23.85 19.40 -13.69
N LYS A 503 24.17 19.22 -14.97
CA LYS A 503 23.39 19.76 -16.10
C LYS A 503 22.97 18.68 -17.06
N THR A 504 21.75 18.82 -17.59
CA THR A 504 21.25 18.06 -18.75
C THR A 504 21.94 18.50 -20.03
N SER A 505 21.75 17.77 -21.13
CA SER A 505 22.28 18.15 -22.45
C SER A 505 21.75 19.48 -22.95
N ALA A 506 20.54 19.87 -22.50
CA ALA A 506 19.93 21.17 -22.77
C ALA A 506 20.41 22.29 -21.82
N GLY A 507 21.41 22.04 -20.97
CA GLY A 507 21.98 23.04 -20.05
C GLY A 507 21.14 23.34 -18.80
N ARG A 508 19.96 22.73 -18.65
CA ARG A 508 19.10 22.83 -17.45
C ARG A 508 19.71 22.09 -16.27
N VAL A 509 19.41 22.52 -15.04
CA VAL A 509 19.73 21.79 -13.81
C VAL A 509 19.14 20.39 -13.90
N ALA A 510 19.99 19.38 -13.70
CA ALA A 510 19.59 17.99 -13.78
C ALA A 510 18.96 17.50 -12.47
N SER A 511 18.16 16.46 -12.59
CA SER A 511 17.61 15.71 -11.47
C SER A 511 18.59 14.63 -11.03
N VAL A 512 18.75 14.46 -9.72
CA VAL A 512 19.52 13.37 -9.10
C VAL A 512 18.53 12.40 -8.47
N TYR A 513 18.47 11.15 -8.94
CA TYR A 513 17.51 10.15 -8.49
C TYR A 513 18.10 9.14 -7.51
N GLY A 514 19.42 8.94 -7.51
CA GLY A 514 20.08 7.98 -6.62
C GLY A 514 21.46 8.44 -6.19
N LEU A 515 21.79 8.16 -4.93
CA LEU A 515 23.09 8.35 -4.31
C LEU A 515 23.49 7.04 -3.62
N ALA A 516 24.76 6.65 -3.75
CA ALA A 516 25.30 5.51 -3.03
C ALA A 516 26.75 5.78 -2.64
N VAL A 517 27.16 5.37 -1.43
CA VAL A 517 28.51 5.58 -0.92
C VAL A 517 29.20 4.24 -0.67
N ASP A 518 30.33 4.03 -1.35
CA ASP A 518 31.26 2.96 -1.01
C ASP A 518 32.31 3.53 -0.06
N ALA A 519 32.03 3.43 1.24
CA ALA A 519 32.89 3.94 2.30
C ALA A 519 34.28 3.28 2.27
N SER A 520 34.34 1.97 1.99
CA SER A 520 35.60 1.21 1.93
C SER A 520 36.55 1.76 0.86
N ARG A 521 36.00 2.19 -0.29
CA ARG A 521 36.78 2.74 -1.41
C ARG A 521 36.79 4.26 -1.45
N ASN A 522 36.09 4.92 -0.54
CA ASN A 522 35.94 6.38 -0.50
C ASN A 522 35.36 6.92 -1.81
N ILE A 523 34.28 6.32 -2.30
CA ILE A 523 33.61 6.71 -3.55
C ILE A 523 32.15 7.07 -3.27
N LEU A 524 31.73 8.23 -3.75
CA LEU A 524 30.31 8.60 -3.89
C LEU A 524 29.88 8.39 -5.33
N TYR A 525 28.84 7.59 -5.54
CA TYR A 525 28.16 7.44 -6.82
C TYR A 525 26.92 8.33 -6.86
N VAL A 526 26.71 8.98 -8.01
CA VAL A 526 25.57 9.88 -8.25
C VAL A 526 24.88 9.47 -9.54
N ALA A 527 23.57 9.28 -9.48
CA ALA A 527 22.72 8.86 -10.58
C ALA A 527 21.61 9.88 -10.87
N GLY A 528 21.27 10.07 -12.14
CA GLY A 528 20.27 11.05 -12.56
C GLY A 528 20.07 11.13 -14.07
N ASN A 529 19.59 12.28 -14.53
CA ASN A 529 19.40 12.59 -15.98
C ASN A 529 20.41 13.62 -16.52
N PHE A 530 21.56 13.78 -15.86
CA PHE A 530 22.60 14.72 -16.26
C PHE A 530 23.47 14.18 -17.39
N SER A 531 24.10 15.09 -18.14
CA SER A 531 25.11 14.82 -19.16
C SER A 531 26.50 15.36 -18.79
N SER A 532 26.59 16.13 -17.70
CA SER A 532 27.86 16.57 -17.15
C SER A 532 27.79 16.95 -15.68
N VAL A 533 28.91 16.79 -15.00
CA VAL A 533 29.15 17.25 -13.64
C VAL A 533 30.28 18.29 -13.66
N THR A 534 30.06 19.43 -13.02
CA THR A 534 31.04 20.52 -12.93
C THR A 534 31.31 20.87 -11.48
N ARG A 535 32.59 21.00 -11.11
CA ARG A 535 33.02 21.51 -9.81
C ARG A 535 34.17 22.49 -9.99
N GLY A 536 33.96 23.75 -9.60
CA GLY A 536 34.86 24.85 -9.96
C GLY A 536 35.06 24.92 -11.47
N ASN A 537 36.30 24.99 -11.93
CA ASN A 537 36.64 25.07 -13.35
C ASN A 537 36.72 23.70 -14.06
N ARG A 538 36.44 22.60 -13.36
CA ARG A 538 36.55 21.24 -13.91
C ARG A 538 35.18 20.69 -14.29
N ARG A 539 34.99 20.43 -15.57
CA ARG A 539 33.80 19.78 -16.13
C ARG A 539 34.11 18.36 -16.57
N VAL A 540 33.29 17.41 -16.13
CA VAL A 540 33.36 15.99 -16.51
C VAL A 540 32.11 15.63 -17.32
N ALA A 541 32.30 15.14 -18.54
CA ALA A 541 31.22 14.68 -19.42
C ALA A 541 30.75 13.26 -19.03
N ALA A 542 30.03 13.15 -17.93
CA ALA A 542 29.43 11.90 -17.44
C ALA A 542 27.91 11.92 -17.70
N VAL A 543 27.38 10.86 -18.29
CA VAL A 543 25.96 10.76 -18.66
C VAL A 543 25.25 9.76 -17.76
N GLY A 544 24.21 10.21 -17.06
CA GLY A 544 23.35 9.41 -16.19
C GLY A 544 23.98 8.97 -14.87
N ILE A 545 25.27 8.64 -14.85
CA ILE A 545 26.01 8.20 -13.66
C ILE A 545 27.43 8.78 -13.61
N ALA A 546 27.85 9.22 -12.43
CA ALA A 546 29.20 9.72 -12.14
C ALA A 546 29.69 9.21 -10.80
N GLN A 547 31.01 9.24 -10.59
CA GLN A 547 31.64 8.92 -9.32
C GLN A 547 32.55 10.06 -8.86
N LEU A 548 32.56 10.31 -7.55
CA LEU A 548 33.44 11.24 -6.86
C LEU A 548 34.37 10.45 -5.94
N ASN A 549 35.67 10.59 -6.13
CA ASN A 549 36.65 10.09 -5.18
C ASN A 549 36.71 11.06 -3.99
N LEU A 550 36.30 10.59 -2.81
CA LEU A 550 36.14 11.43 -1.61
C LEU A 550 37.48 11.88 -1.03
N LYS A 551 38.57 11.15 -1.27
CA LYS A 551 39.93 11.52 -0.83
C LYS A 551 40.51 12.67 -1.65
N THR A 552 40.34 12.61 -2.97
CA THR A 552 40.94 13.58 -3.92
C THR A 552 39.98 14.70 -4.32
N GLY A 553 38.68 14.52 -4.12
CA GLY A 553 37.64 15.43 -4.57
C GLY A 553 37.42 15.45 -6.09
N LEU A 554 37.99 14.48 -6.82
CA LEU A 554 37.93 14.39 -8.29
C LEU A 554 36.71 13.59 -8.76
N TRP A 555 36.00 14.18 -9.72
CA TRP A 555 34.89 13.54 -10.44
C TRP A 555 35.40 12.76 -11.63
N SER A 556 34.77 11.62 -11.93
CA SER A 556 35.03 10.82 -13.14
C SER A 556 33.78 10.06 -13.59
N LYS A 557 33.82 9.50 -14.80
CA LYS A 557 32.80 8.56 -15.27
C LYS A 557 32.96 7.22 -14.56
N VAL A 558 31.87 6.47 -14.45
CA VAL A 558 31.92 5.07 -14.02
C VAL A 558 32.27 4.19 -15.22
N GLY A 559 33.50 3.67 -15.25
CA GLY A 559 34.06 2.98 -16.42
C GLY A 559 34.01 3.88 -17.67
N THR A 560 33.54 3.32 -18.79
CA THR A 560 33.33 4.09 -20.03
C THR A 560 31.94 4.74 -20.13
N GLY A 561 31.07 4.54 -19.13
CA GLY A 561 29.74 5.16 -19.02
C GLY A 561 28.59 4.38 -19.67
N LEU A 562 27.43 5.02 -19.73
CA LEU A 562 26.20 4.49 -20.31
C LEU A 562 25.94 5.07 -21.72
N THR A 563 25.27 4.31 -22.59
CA THR A 563 24.87 4.76 -23.93
C THR A 563 23.41 4.40 -24.23
N GLY A 564 22.76 5.19 -25.09
CA GLY A 564 21.33 5.09 -25.43
C GLY A 564 20.65 6.45 -25.60
N LYS A 565 19.39 6.45 -26.04
CA LYS A 565 18.58 7.68 -26.17
C LYS A 565 17.91 8.02 -24.85
N GLY A 566 18.01 9.28 -24.41
CA GLY A 566 17.31 9.78 -23.23
C GLY A 566 17.75 9.13 -21.91
N ILE A 567 19.06 8.87 -21.76
CA ILE A 567 19.63 8.17 -20.60
C ILE A 567 19.20 8.84 -19.29
N SER A 568 18.69 8.03 -18.37
CA SER A 568 18.33 8.45 -17.02
C SER A 568 18.52 7.27 -16.08
N VAL A 569 19.29 7.43 -15.01
CA VAL A 569 19.46 6.39 -14.00
C VAL A 569 18.54 6.71 -12.82
N SER A 570 17.59 5.83 -12.54
CA SER A 570 16.54 6.03 -11.54
C SER A 570 16.92 5.49 -10.17
N THR A 571 17.76 4.46 -10.12
CA THR A 571 18.06 3.72 -8.89
C THR A 571 19.50 3.20 -8.86
N LEU A 572 20.06 3.14 -7.65
CA LEU A 572 21.36 2.57 -7.33
C LEU A 572 21.19 1.63 -6.14
N SER A 573 21.82 0.46 -6.19
CA SER A 573 21.90 -0.45 -5.04
C SER A 573 23.33 -0.97 -4.92
N LEU A 574 23.97 -0.73 -3.77
CA LEU A 574 25.36 -1.10 -3.52
C LEU A 574 25.39 -2.32 -2.61
N ASP A 575 26.07 -3.38 -3.04
CA ASP A 575 26.47 -4.45 -2.14
C ASP A 575 27.73 -4.00 -1.37
N THR A 576 27.60 -3.81 -0.06
CA THR A 576 28.67 -3.31 0.79
C THR A 576 29.82 -4.31 0.95
N ALA A 577 29.57 -5.61 0.78
CA ALA A 577 30.60 -6.65 0.89
C ALA A 577 31.50 -6.68 -0.35
N SER A 578 30.93 -6.77 -1.54
CA SER A 578 31.73 -6.81 -2.78
C SER A 578 32.11 -5.43 -3.32
N GLY A 579 31.33 -4.39 -3.00
CA GLY A 579 31.39 -3.07 -3.63
C GLY A 579 30.75 -3.01 -5.02
N ASN A 580 30.08 -4.09 -5.46
CA ASN A 580 29.37 -4.09 -6.73
C ASN A 580 28.17 -3.14 -6.65
N LEU A 581 28.03 -2.30 -7.68
CA LEU A 581 26.96 -1.31 -7.77
C LEU A 581 25.98 -1.71 -8.86
N LEU A 582 24.76 -2.07 -8.48
CA LEU A 582 23.65 -2.23 -9.40
C LEU A 582 23.14 -0.85 -9.85
N VAL A 583 22.91 -0.72 -11.15
CA VAL A 583 22.48 0.50 -11.81
C VAL A 583 21.23 0.20 -12.64
N GLY A 584 20.10 0.83 -12.29
CA GLY A 584 18.83 0.67 -12.99
C GLY A 584 18.28 2.00 -13.52
N GLY A 585 17.67 1.98 -14.70
CA GLY A 585 17.04 3.15 -15.31
C GLY A 585 16.69 2.95 -16.78
N ARG A 586 16.85 4.01 -17.58
CA ARG A 586 16.73 4.01 -19.03
C ARG A 586 18.11 4.11 -19.68
N PHE A 587 18.57 3.05 -20.33
CA PHE A 587 19.78 3.04 -21.18
C PHE A 587 19.83 1.75 -22.01
N THR A 588 20.61 1.72 -23.08
CA THR A 588 20.72 0.53 -23.94
C THR A 588 21.97 -0.30 -23.69
N ARG A 589 23.07 0.32 -23.23
CA ARG A 589 24.33 -0.36 -22.94
C ARG A 589 25.06 0.30 -21.78
N ALA A 590 25.83 -0.50 -21.06
CA ALA A 590 26.73 -0.06 -20.00
C ALA A 590 28.15 -0.53 -20.30
N GLY A 591 29.10 0.38 -20.45
CA GLY A 591 30.48 0.00 -20.73
C GLY A 591 30.72 -0.66 -22.09
N GLY A 592 29.84 -0.44 -23.08
CA GLY A 592 29.81 -1.18 -24.35
C GLY A 592 29.06 -2.53 -24.30
N VAL A 593 28.81 -3.05 -23.09
CA VAL A 593 28.08 -4.30 -22.85
C VAL A 593 26.58 -4.10 -23.10
N ALA A 594 25.98 -4.99 -23.89
CA ALA A 594 24.54 -4.99 -24.17
C ALA A 594 23.77 -5.52 -22.94
N SER A 595 23.29 -4.59 -22.11
CA SER A 595 22.45 -4.86 -20.95
C SER A 595 21.51 -3.68 -20.83
N ALA A 596 20.31 -3.79 -21.40
CA ALA A 596 19.35 -2.70 -21.46
C ALA A 596 18.75 -2.43 -20.07
N ASN A 597 18.66 -1.17 -19.69
CA ASN A 597 17.96 -0.64 -18.51
C ASN A 597 18.47 -1.11 -17.14
N ILE A 598 19.32 -2.13 -17.06
CA ILE A 598 19.92 -2.62 -15.82
C ILE A 598 21.29 -3.26 -16.06
N ALA A 599 22.27 -2.95 -15.21
CA ALA A 599 23.63 -3.50 -15.25
C ALA A 599 24.35 -3.35 -13.90
N THR A 600 25.42 -4.10 -13.69
CA THR A 600 26.24 -4.02 -12.45
C THR A 600 27.63 -3.50 -12.76
N TRP A 601 28.07 -2.44 -12.07
CA TRP A 601 29.47 -1.99 -12.10
C TRP A 601 30.28 -2.75 -11.05
N SER A 602 31.36 -3.43 -11.49
CA SER A 602 32.28 -4.11 -10.59
C SER A 602 33.59 -3.33 -10.46
N PRO A 603 33.82 -2.62 -9.33
CA PRO A 603 35.06 -1.87 -9.14
C PRO A 603 36.28 -2.78 -9.04
N ALA A 604 36.13 -3.99 -8.48
CA ALA A 604 37.20 -4.99 -8.41
C ALA A 604 37.71 -5.39 -9.81
N ARG A 605 36.78 -5.55 -10.76
CA ARG A 605 37.11 -5.93 -12.14
C ARG A 605 37.27 -4.74 -13.08
N LYS A 606 37.01 -3.52 -12.59
CA LYS A 606 36.97 -2.25 -13.35
C LYS A 606 36.14 -2.34 -14.64
N ARG A 607 35.04 -3.10 -14.62
CA ARG A 607 34.17 -3.30 -15.78
C ARG A 607 32.70 -3.42 -15.40
N TRP A 608 31.85 -3.13 -16.38
CA TRP A 608 30.42 -3.40 -16.33
C TRP A 608 30.17 -4.89 -16.56
N LEU A 609 29.23 -5.45 -15.79
CA LEU A 609 28.75 -6.83 -15.87
C LEU A 609 27.31 -6.80 -16.40
N ALA A 610 27.03 -7.63 -17.41
CA ALA A 610 25.69 -7.77 -17.98
C ALA A 610 24.80 -8.61 -17.07
N LEU A 611 23.50 -8.28 -17.06
CA LEU A 611 22.46 -9.13 -16.50
C LEU A 611 21.64 -9.68 -17.66
N GLY A 612 22.24 -10.62 -18.40
CA GLY A 612 21.71 -11.12 -19.66
C GLY A 612 21.67 -10.01 -20.72
N THR A 613 20.54 -9.88 -21.41
CA THR A 613 20.27 -8.76 -22.34
C THR A 613 19.67 -7.53 -21.63
N GLY A 614 19.44 -7.61 -20.32
CA GLY A 614 18.75 -6.59 -19.52
C GLY A 614 17.22 -6.70 -19.56
N LEU A 615 16.54 -5.58 -19.32
CA LEU A 615 15.07 -5.50 -19.21
C LEU A 615 14.48 -4.66 -20.34
N LYS A 616 13.29 -5.03 -20.83
CA LYS A 616 12.62 -4.38 -21.97
C LYS A 616 12.06 -2.99 -21.67
N SER A 617 11.89 -2.64 -20.40
CA SER A 617 11.33 -1.37 -19.94
C SER A 617 12.23 -0.69 -18.93
N ASP A 618 12.00 0.60 -18.71
CA ASP A 618 12.71 1.40 -17.71
C ASP A 618 12.55 0.81 -16.30
N VAL A 619 13.67 0.71 -15.59
CA VAL A 619 13.69 0.33 -14.17
C VAL A 619 13.45 1.58 -13.32
N VAL A 620 12.50 1.47 -12.39
CA VAL A 620 12.11 2.54 -11.45
C VAL A 620 12.90 2.42 -10.16
N THR A 621 12.92 1.22 -9.58
CA THR A 621 13.68 0.88 -8.36
C THR A 621 14.24 -0.53 -8.47
N ALA A 622 15.35 -0.82 -7.81
CA ALA A 622 15.96 -2.14 -7.82
C ALA A 622 16.82 -2.36 -6.57
N ALA A 623 17.00 -3.63 -6.20
CA ALA A 623 17.81 -4.04 -5.07
C ALA A 623 18.73 -5.21 -5.46
N LEU A 624 19.97 -5.17 -4.96
CA LEU A 624 20.98 -6.22 -5.11
C LEU A 624 21.15 -6.94 -3.77
N ALA A 625 20.91 -8.24 -3.76
CA ALA A 625 21.19 -9.10 -2.61
C ALA A 625 22.67 -9.55 -2.60
N GLY A 626 23.18 -9.91 -1.42
CA GLY A 626 24.60 -10.29 -1.23
C GLY A 626 25.01 -11.58 -1.96
N ASP A 627 24.05 -12.43 -2.32
CA ASP A 627 24.25 -13.62 -3.15
C ASP A 627 24.36 -13.30 -4.66
N GLY A 628 24.12 -12.05 -5.06
CA GLY A 628 24.11 -11.60 -6.44
C GLY A 628 22.74 -11.63 -7.12
N THR A 629 21.68 -12.01 -6.40
CA THR A 629 20.30 -11.94 -6.89
C THR A 629 19.88 -10.48 -7.05
N VAL A 630 19.25 -10.15 -8.18
CA VAL A 630 18.77 -8.79 -8.45
C VAL A 630 17.25 -8.78 -8.54
N TYR A 631 16.63 -7.85 -7.85
CA TYR A 631 15.21 -7.55 -7.93
C TYR A 631 15.05 -6.19 -8.58
N ALA A 632 14.28 -6.11 -9.66
CA ALA A 632 14.08 -4.87 -10.41
C ALA A 632 12.60 -4.63 -10.62
N ALA A 633 12.15 -3.42 -10.30
CA ALA A 633 10.77 -2.99 -10.50
C ALA A 633 10.63 -1.95 -11.60
N GLY A 634 9.54 -2.04 -12.34
CA GLY A 634 9.23 -1.15 -13.46
C GLY A 634 7.93 -1.52 -14.15
N ARG A 635 7.63 -0.84 -15.26
CA ARG A 635 6.47 -1.17 -16.11
C ARG A 635 6.86 -2.28 -17.09
N PHE A 636 6.91 -3.53 -16.62
CA PHE A 636 7.17 -4.67 -17.50
C PHE A 636 5.87 -5.21 -18.11
N VAL A 637 5.96 -5.85 -19.26
CA VAL A 637 4.78 -6.36 -20.01
C VAL A 637 4.07 -7.49 -19.26
N ASP A 638 4.84 -8.29 -18.52
CA ASP A 638 4.39 -9.52 -17.88
C ASP A 638 4.35 -9.44 -16.33
N GLY A 639 4.60 -8.27 -15.73
CA GLY A 639 4.65 -8.08 -14.28
C GLY A 639 5.19 -6.71 -13.83
N LEU A 640 5.23 -6.47 -12.51
CA LEU A 640 5.80 -5.23 -11.95
C LEU A 640 7.24 -5.40 -11.46
N VAL A 641 7.66 -6.62 -11.16
CA VAL A 641 8.99 -6.94 -10.67
C VAL A 641 9.57 -8.11 -11.45
N SER A 642 10.85 -8.01 -11.78
CA SER A 642 11.63 -9.08 -12.40
C SER A 642 12.83 -9.41 -11.51
N THR A 643 13.15 -10.69 -11.43
CA THR A 643 14.23 -11.24 -10.61
C THR A 643 15.27 -11.89 -11.50
N TRP A 644 16.54 -11.56 -11.28
CA TRP A 644 17.68 -12.17 -11.92
C TRP A 644 18.31 -13.20 -10.98
N ASN A 645 18.43 -14.44 -11.45
CA ASN A 645 19.16 -15.46 -10.74
C ASN A 645 20.64 -15.48 -11.18
N PRO A 646 21.61 -15.27 -10.28
CA PRO A 646 23.03 -15.16 -10.63
C PRO A 646 23.63 -16.50 -11.08
N THR A 647 23.04 -17.61 -10.67
CA THR A 647 23.48 -18.98 -10.98
C THR A 647 22.99 -19.41 -12.37
N THR A 648 21.69 -19.29 -12.62
CA THR A 648 21.09 -19.70 -13.92
C THR A 648 21.26 -18.64 -15.00
N LYS A 649 21.53 -17.39 -14.62
CA LYS A 649 21.63 -16.22 -15.52
C LYS A 649 20.35 -15.96 -16.32
N VAL A 650 19.21 -16.15 -15.67
CA VAL A 650 17.88 -15.98 -16.26
C VAL A 650 17.09 -14.94 -15.48
N TRP A 651 16.35 -14.11 -16.21
CA TRP A 651 15.31 -13.25 -15.66
C TRP A 651 14.00 -14.03 -15.54
N SER A 652 13.38 -13.97 -14.38
CA SER A 652 11.99 -14.38 -14.16
C SER A 652 11.15 -13.17 -13.76
N THR A 653 9.85 -13.21 -14.01
CA THR A 653 8.92 -12.15 -13.60
C THR A 653 8.12 -12.62 -12.41
N ILE A 654 7.96 -11.75 -11.41
CA ILE A 654 7.20 -12.02 -10.19
C ILE A 654 6.01 -11.08 -10.13
N GLY A 655 4.84 -11.67 -9.90
CA GLY A 655 3.57 -10.97 -9.72
C GLY A 655 2.83 -10.63 -11.01
N ASP A 656 1.50 -10.71 -10.93
CA ASP A 656 0.59 -10.33 -12.02
C ASP A 656 0.42 -8.81 -12.04
N ALA A 657 0.91 -8.14 -13.10
CA ALA A 657 0.77 -6.70 -13.29
C ALA A 657 -0.67 -6.18 -13.20
N ARG A 658 -1.68 -7.05 -13.36
CA ARG A 658 -3.12 -6.72 -13.35
C ARG A 658 -3.76 -6.75 -11.96
N LEU A 659 -3.03 -7.17 -10.93
CA LEU A 659 -3.47 -7.13 -9.53
C LEU A 659 -3.15 -5.77 -8.85
N PHE A 660 -2.46 -4.85 -9.53
CA PHE A 660 -1.81 -3.72 -8.89
C PHE A 660 -2.15 -2.37 -9.54
N SER A 661 -2.13 -1.30 -8.74
CA SER A 661 -2.57 0.05 -9.16
C SER A 661 -1.45 1.09 -9.27
N ASP A 662 -0.27 0.88 -8.65
CA ASP A 662 0.89 1.77 -8.76
C ASP A 662 2.19 0.97 -8.94
N LEU A 663 3.24 1.67 -9.43
CA LEU A 663 4.59 1.12 -9.51
C LEU A 663 5.25 1.07 -8.12
N PRO A 664 6.11 0.07 -7.87
CA PRO A 664 7.05 0.13 -6.76
C PRO A 664 7.87 1.42 -6.79
N THR A 665 7.99 2.06 -5.64
CA THR A 665 8.64 3.37 -5.44
C THR A 665 9.98 3.21 -4.74
N SER A 666 10.12 2.20 -3.89
CA SER A 666 11.37 1.89 -3.17
C SER A 666 11.57 0.38 -3.07
N MET A 667 12.83 -0.05 -3.01
CA MET A 667 13.21 -1.44 -2.77
C MET A 667 14.46 -1.46 -1.92
N VAL A 668 14.50 -2.36 -0.94
CA VAL A 668 15.68 -2.64 -0.14
C VAL A 668 15.82 -4.15 0.06
N VAL A 669 17.00 -4.60 0.46
CA VAL A 669 17.18 -5.95 1.00
C VAL A 669 17.42 -5.80 2.50
N ASP A 670 16.70 -6.58 3.30
CA ASP A 670 16.92 -6.62 4.74
C ASP A 670 18.22 -7.38 5.10
N SER A 671 18.56 -7.42 6.39
CA SER A 671 19.78 -8.09 6.87
C SER A 671 19.80 -9.61 6.67
N LEU A 672 18.63 -10.23 6.45
CA LEU A 672 18.50 -11.67 6.20
C LEU A 672 18.55 -12.00 4.70
N GLY A 673 18.65 -10.99 3.84
CA GLY A 673 18.65 -11.17 2.40
C GLY A 673 17.25 -11.15 1.77
N HIS A 674 16.20 -10.84 2.54
CA HIS A 674 14.85 -10.76 2.00
C HIS A 674 14.63 -9.41 1.29
N PRO A 675 14.17 -9.43 0.04
CA PRO A 675 13.84 -8.22 -0.70
C PRO A 675 12.50 -7.63 -0.22
N LEU A 676 12.54 -6.40 0.25
CA LEU A 676 11.35 -5.63 0.62
C LEU A 676 11.04 -4.62 -0.48
N VAL A 677 9.77 -4.53 -0.85
CA VAL A 677 9.27 -3.55 -1.79
C VAL A 677 8.37 -2.55 -1.08
N GLY A 678 8.63 -1.27 -1.30
CA GLY A 678 7.79 -0.16 -0.91
C GLY A 678 7.04 0.35 -2.14
N ARG A 679 5.74 0.63 -1.99
CA ARG A 679 4.90 1.00 -3.12
C ARG A 679 3.82 2.00 -2.73
N GLY A 680 3.37 2.73 -3.74
CA GLY A 680 1.99 3.22 -3.76
C GLY A 680 1.07 2.02 -3.71
N VAL A 681 0.14 2.01 -2.77
CA VAL A 681 -0.97 1.09 -2.85
C VAL A 681 -2.17 1.94 -3.20
N GLY A 682 -3.11 1.46 -4.00
CA GLY A 682 -4.49 1.91 -3.82
C GLY A 682 -5.02 1.50 -2.45
N TRP A 683 -6.32 1.50 -2.30
CA TRP A 683 -6.95 1.06 -1.06
C TRP A 683 -6.71 -0.43 -0.72
N TYR A 684 -5.95 -1.19 -1.53
CA TYR A 684 -5.72 -2.65 -1.41
C TYR A 684 -4.30 -3.10 -1.76
N GLY A 685 -3.56 -3.43 -0.73
CA GLY A 685 -2.22 -4.00 -0.75
C GLY A 685 -1.41 -3.40 0.39
N ASP A 686 -0.47 -4.18 0.90
CA ASP A 686 0.45 -3.66 1.89
C ASP A 686 1.45 -2.77 1.17
N ALA A 687 1.61 -1.55 1.67
CA ALA A 687 2.56 -0.63 1.04
C ALA A 687 4.01 -1.08 1.23
N VAL A 688 4.22 -2.04 2.14
CA VAL A 688 5.46 -2.82 2.26
C VAL A 688 5.15 -4.30 2.13
N GLN A 689 5.83 -4.97 1.20
CA GLN A 689 5.71 -6.43 1.00
C GLN A 689 7.09 -7.06 0.88
N ALA A 690 7.22 -8.30 1.36
CA ALA A 690 8.32 -9.17 0.96
C ALA A 690 8.02 -9.78 -0.41
N ILE A 691 9.04 -9.89 -1.27
CA ILE A 691 8.95 -10.71 -2.48
C ILE A 691 9.15 -12.17 -2.08
N GLU A 692 8.13 -13.00 -2.29
CA GLU A 692 8.20 -14.44 -2.04
C GLU A 692 7.70 -15.18 -3.29
N PRO A 693 8.59 -15.68 -4.17
CA PRO A 693 8.20 -16.32 -5.42
C PRO A 693 7.26 -17.51 -5.25
N ALA A 694 7.31 -18.21 -4.11
CA ALA A 694 6.43 -19.35 -3.82
C ALA A 694 5.03 -18.93 -3.32
N ALA A 695 4.84 -17.67 -2.91
CA ALA A 695 3.56 -17.18 -2.41
C ALA A 695 2.55 -16.94 -3.54
N PRO A 696 1.24 -17.08 -3.29
CA PRO A 696 0.22 -16.70 -4.27
C PRO A 696 0.36 -15.24 -4.71
N GLY A 697 0.68 -15.04 -5.99
CA GLY A 697 0.94 -13.70 -6.55
C GLY A 697 2.36 -13.17 -6.33
N GLY A 698 3.22 -13.87 -5.60
CA GLY A 698 4.64 -13.54 -5.43
C GLY A 698 4.98 -12.61 -4.26
N TRP A 699 4.05 -12.35 -3.34
CA TRP A 699 4.17 -11.32 -2.30
C TRP A 699 3.62 -11.77 -0.95
N ILE A 700 4.24 -11.31 0.14
CA ILE A 700 3.74 -11.49 1.51
C ILE A 700 3.68 -10.12 2.24
N PRO A 701 2.54 -9.77 2.87
CA PRO A 701 2.43 -8.64 3.80
C PRO A 701 3.47 -8.71 4.93
N LEU A 702 4.17 -7.63 5.24
CA LEU A 702 5.05 -7.59 6.42
C LEU A 702 4.27 -7.17 7.66
N GLY A 703 4.17 -8.02 8.69
CA GLY A 703 3.70 -7.63 10.03
C GLY A 703 2.34 -6.92 10.11
N GLY A 704 1.42 -7.20 9.17
CA GLY A 704 0.12 -6.52 9.06
C GLY A 704 0.13 -5.23 8.21
N GLY A 705 1.22 -4.96 7.49
CA GLY A 705 1.34 -3.87 6.52
C GLY A 705 1.46 -2.48 7.15
N VAL A 706 1.32 -1.44 6.32
CA VAL A 706 1.11 -0.07 6.79
C VAL A 706 -0.22 0.44 6.27
N SER A 707 -0.94 1.17 7.10
CA SER A 707 -2.32 1.56 6.81
C SER A 707 -2.62 2.98 7.28
N TYR A 708 -3.55 3.63 6.60
CA TYR A 708 -4.14 4.88 7.03
C TYR A 708 -5.64 4.63 7.23
N PRO A 709 -6.22 4.93 8.40
CA PRO A 709 -7.64 4.76 8.62
C PRO A 709 -8.42 5.45 7.50
N ARG A 710 -9.17 4.67 6.73
CA ARG A 710 -10.11 5.20 5.74
C ARG A 710 -9.43 6.03 4.63
N ARG A 711 -8.14 5.79 4.34
CA ARG A 711 -7.40 6.38 3.21
C ARG A 711 -6.41 5.38 2.61
N THR A 712 -5.87 5.78 1.47
CA THR A 712 -4.80 5.05 0.81
C THR A 712 -3.45 5.26 1.50
N ALA A 713 -2.79 4.17 1.90
CA ALA A 713 -1.40 4.22 2.35
C ALA A 713 -0.43 4.05 1.18
N TRP A 714 0.71 4.73 1.24
CA TRP A 714 1.82 4.53 0.30
C TRP A 714 3.16 4.61 1.02
N VAL A 715 4.14 3.89 0.50
CA VAL A 715 5.53 3.99 0.92
C VAL A 715 6.28 4.74 -0.16
N THR A 716 7.02 5.76 0.25
CA THR A 716 7.76 6.65 -0.64
C THR A 716 9.26 6.39 -0.54
N ALA A 717 9.73 5.97 0.64
CA ALA A 717 11.14 5.74 0.91
C ALA A 717 11.34 4.60 1.91
N MET A 718 12.43 3.85 1.73
CA MET A 718 12.91 2.87 2.70
C MET A 718 14.42 3.00 2.84
N ALA A 719 14.95 2.74 4.03
CA ALA A 719 16.38 2.72 4.29
C ALA A 719 16.72 1.61 5.28
N THR A 720 17.67 0.75 4.93
CA THR A 720 18.23 -0.24 5.86
C THR A 720 19.12 0.50 6.88
N LEU A 721 18.89 0.23 8.17
CA LEU A 721 19.67 0.73 9.30
C LEU A 721 20.85 -0.21 9.58
N ASN A 722 21.87 0.24 10.34
CA ASN A 722 23.07 -0.58 10.59
C ASN A 722 22.83 -1.81 11.44
N ASP A 723 21.78 -1.81 12.26
CA ASP A 723 21.36 -2.98 13.03
C ASP A 723 20.63 -4.01 12.15
N GLY A 724 20.42 -3.71 10.87
CA GLY A 724 19.78 -4.59 9.90
C GLY A 724 18.25 -4.42 9.81
N THR A 725 17.66 -3.56 10.64
CA THR A 725 16.25 -3.20 10.53
C THR A 725 16.01 -2.24 9.35
N VAL A 726 14.75 -2.06 8.96
CA VAL A 726 14.40 -1.22 7.80
C VAL A 726 13.46 -0.10 8.24
N ALA A 727 13.91 1.15 8.11
CA ALA A 727 13.05 2.31 8.23
C ALA A 727 12.12 2.40 7.01
N VAL A 728 10.82 2.50 7.27
CA VAL A 728 9.75 2.57 6.27
C VAL A 728 9.08 3.94 6.38
N GLY A 729 9.23 4.77 5.35
CA GLY A 729 8.67 6.12 5.29
C GLY A 729 7.61 6.25 4.19
N GLY A 730 6.52 6.93 4.50
CA GLY A 730 5.37 7.02 3.60
C GLY A 730 4.23 7.87 4.14
N TYR A 731 3.06 7.78 3.52
CA TYR A 731 1.80 8.27 4.09
C TYR A 731 1.03 7.08 4.62
N PHE A 732 0.99 6.95 5.94
CA PHE A 732 0.26 5.94 6.70
C PHE A 732 0.09 6.46 8.13
N ALA A 733 -0.93 6.01 8.86
CA ALA A 733 -1.09 6.35 10.28
C ALA A 733 -0.64 5.21 11.20
N LYS A 734 -0.63 3.98 10.68
CA LYS A 734 -0.30 2.77 11.42
C LYS A 734 0.66 1.87 10.64
N ALA A 735 1.43 1.08 11.39
CA ALA A 735 2.26 -0.02 10.89
C ALA A 735 1.95 -1.27 11.71
N GLY A 736 1.29 -2.26 11.10
CA GLY A 736 0.63 -3.33 11.83
C GLY A 736 -0.40 -2.78 12.83
N ALA A 737 -0.32 -3.22 14.09
CA ALA A 737 -1.15 -2.69 15.18
C ALA A 737 -0.64 -1.36 15.76
N LEU A 738 0.56 -0.92 15.37
CA LEU A 738 1.26 0.22 15.96
C LEU A 738 0.77 1.54 15.39
N HIS A 739 0.46 2.51 16.25
CA HIS A 739 0.18 3.89 15.82
C HIS A 739 1.49 4.66 15.63
N SER A 740 2.03 4.62 14.42
CA SER A 740 3.29 5.28 14.04
C SER A 740 3.08 6.00 12.71
N PRO A 741 2.63 7.26 12.73
CA PRO A 741 2.32 7.99 11.51
C PRO A 741 3.56 8.21 10.65
N ASN A 742 3.43 7.93 9.36
CA ASN A 742 4.33 8.21 8.24
C ASN A 742 5.76 7.64 8.32
N LEU A 743 6.13 7.04 9.45
CA LEU A 743 7.42 6.42 9.68
C LEU A 743 7.30 5.31 10.72
N ALA A 744 7.84 4.13 10.39
CA ALA A 744 7.98 3.00 11.28
C ALA A 744 9.27 2.23 10.96
N VAL A 745 9.71 1.35 11.86
CA VAL A 745 10.87 0.49 11.65
C VAL A 745 10.40 -0.96 11.60
N TRP A 746 10.78 -1.67 10.54
CA TRP A 746 10.55 -3.09 10.37
C TRP A 746 11.76 -3.89 10.87
N ASP A 747 11.53 -4.78 11.81
CA ASP A 747 12.53 -5.73 12.28
C ASP A 747 12.36 -7.08 11.56
N PRO A 748 13.31 -7.48 10.68
CA PRO A 748 13.22 -8.72 9.93
C PRO A 748 13.41 -9.97 10.79
N VAL A 749 14.06 -9.86 11.97
CA VAL A 749 14.28 -10.99 12.88
C VAL A 749 13.02 -11.29 13.67
N THR A 750 12.37 -10.27 14.23
CA THR A 750 11.15 -10.46 15.03
C THR A 750 9.87 -10.42 14.20
N GLN A 751 9.96 -10.02 12.92
CA GLN A 751 8.83 -9.87 12.00
C GLN A 751 7.77 -8.90 12.53
N ARG A 752 8.21 -7.81 13.17
CA ARG A 752 7.34 -6.81 13.80
C ARG A 752 7.75 -5.39 13.46
N TYR A 753 6.77 -4.50 13.47
CA TYR A 753 7.01 -3.06 13.43
C TYR A 753 7.29 -2.49 14.82
N THR A 754 8.22 -1.55 14.89
CA THR A 754 8.54 -0.72 16.06
C THR A 754 8.46 0.77 15.69
N THR A 755 8.31 1.63 16.71
CA THR A 755 8.25 3.08 16.53
C THR A 755 9.64 3.67 16.54
N ILE A 756 9.83 4.76 15.80
CA ILE A 756 10.91 5.71 16.04
C ILE A 756 10.30 7.02 16.53
N GLY A 757 10.46 7.30 17.82
CA GLY A 757 9.72 8.37 18.49
C GLY A 757 8.20 8.22 18.36
N THR A 758 7.54 9.30 17.96
CA THR A 758 6.10 9.35 17.66
C THR A 758 5.79 9.22 16.17
N GLY A 759 6.79 8.87 15.33
CA GLY A 759 6.69 8.88 13.88
C GLY A 759 7.07 10.24 13.26
N LEU A 760 6.43 10.58 12.12
CA LEU A 760 6.52 11.88 11.45
C LEU A 760 5.09 12.36 11.17
N ALA A 761 4.74 13.64 11.34
CA ALA A 761 3.41 14.08 10.90
C ALA A 761 3.31 14.45 9.41
N ILE A 762 4.42 14.46 8.68
CA ILE A 762 4.42 14.58 7.22
C ILE A 762 5.14 13.38 6.62
N GLU A 763 4.62 12.86 5.51
CA GLU A 763 5.29 11.84 4.72
C GLU A 763 6.71 12.26 4.25
N PRO A 764 7.74 11.41 4.45
CA PRO A 764 9.07 11.67 3.92
C PRO A 764 9.14 11.34 2.41
N ASP A 765 9.76 12.20 1.60
CA ASP A 765 10.08 11.93 0.20
C ASP A 765 11.35 11.08 0.04
N ALA A 766 12.26 11.11 1.02
CA ALA A 766 13.49 10.33 1.04
C ALA A 766 13.91 10.01 2.48
N LEU A 767 14.49 8.82 2.66
CA LEU A 767 15.14 8.38 3.89
C LEU A 767 16.61 8.06 3.61
N ALA A 768 17.47 8.25 4.60
CA ALA A 768 18.85 7.75 4.58
C ALA A 768 19.27 7.34 5.99
N SER A 769 20.11 6.32 6.08
CA SER A 769 20.74 5.93 7.34
C SER A 769 22.23 6.27 7.33
N SER A 770 22.77 6.58 8.50
CA SER A 770 24.21 6.74 8.73
C SER A 770 24.86 5.42 9.11
N ALA A 771 26.18 5.31 8.96
CA ALA A 771 26.98 4.23 9.55
C ALA A 771 27.02 4.25 11.10
N PHE A 772 26.37 5.22 11.73
CA PHE A 772 26.25 5.38 13.18
C PHE A 772 24.82 5.14 13.71
N GLY A 773 23.90 4.62 12.89
CA GLY A 773 22.55 4.24 13.29
C GLY A 773 21.55 5.39 13.27
N THR A 774 21.94 6.53 12.69
CA THR A 774 21.09 7.71 12.58
C THR A 774 20.16 7.59 11.38
N LEU A 775 18.92 8.09 11.51
CA LEU A 775 17.95 8.18 10.42
C LEU A 775 17.69 9.63 10.01
N TYR A 776 17.85 9.93 8.72
CA TYR A 776 17.48 11.20 8.12
C TYR A 776 16.17 11.07 7.35
N ALA A 777 15.33 12.11 7.40
CA ALA A 777 14.10 12.19 6.64
C ALA A 777 13.99 13.54 5.94
N ALA A 778 13.73 13.52 4.63
CA ALA A 778 13.38 14.72 3.87
C ALA A 778 11.85 14.80 3.70
N THR A 779 11.20 15.82 4.25
CA THR A 779 9.73 15.96 4.27
C THR A 779 9.24 17.11 3.39
N ARG A 780 7.99 16.98 2.92
CA ARG A 780 7.32 17.98 2.06
C ARG A 780 6.25 18.75 2.84
N VAL A 781 6.54 19.98 3.23
CA VAL A 781 5.55 20.84 3.89
C VAL A 781 4.60 21.40 2.84
N ARG A 782 3.32 21.04 2.88
CA ARG A 782 2.32 21.59 1.93
C ARG A 782 1.92 23.00 2.35
N SER A 783 1.69 23.89 1.37
CA SER A 783 1.17 25.24 1.65
C SER A 783 -0.27 25.16 2.14
N ALA A 784 -0.61 25.95 3.16
CA ALA A 784 -1.99 26.11 3.63
C ALA A 784 -2.87 26.89 2.63
N THR A 785 -2.28 27.65 1.71
CA THR A 785 -3.00 28.38 0.64
C THR A 785 -3.07 27.55 -0.64
N PRO A 786 -4.27 27.40 -1.26
CA PRO A 786 -4.41 26.85 -2.60
C PRO A 786 -3.52 27.61 -3.60
N GLY A 787 -2.63 26.90 -4.30
CA GLY A 787 -1.66 27.49 -5.24
C GLY A 787 -0.38 28.05 -4.60
N GLY A 788 -0.22 27.97 -3.27
CA GLY A 788 1.02 28.39 -2.61
C GLY A 788 2.17 27.39 -2.79
N ASN A 789 3.40 27.90 -2.88
CA ASN A 789 4.61 27.08 -2.93
C ASN A 789 4.89 26.51 -1.53
N GLY A 790 4.61 25.22 -1.31
CA GLY A 790 4.97 24.53 -0.06
C GLY A 790 6.48 24.56 0.23
N GLY A 791 6.86 24.29 1.48
CA GLY A 791 8.25 24.23 1.94
C GLY A 791 8.87 22.83 1.83
N ARG A 792 10.20 22.76 1.94
CA ARG A 792 10.92 21.47 2.08
C ARG A 792 11.75 21.50 3.34
N CYS A 793 11.92 20.33 3.92
CA CYS A 793 12.75 20.20 5.09
C CYS A 793 13.49 18.88 5.17
N ILE A 794 14.59 18.90 5.91
CA ILE A 794 15.36 17.71 6.22
C ILE A 794 15.51 17.68 7.73
N GLY A 795 14.95 16.64 8.34
CA GLY A 795 15.11 16.33 9.76
C GLY A 795 16.05 15.15 9.94
N VAL A 796 16.61 15.04 11.14
CA VAL A 796 17.34 13.86 11.60
C VAL A 796 16.79 13.39 12.94
N TRP A 797 16.62 12.08 13.08
CA TRP A 797 16.38 11.45 14.37
C TRP A 797 17.71 11.32 15.12
N ALA A 798 17.93 12.19 16.10
CA ALA A 798 19.17 12.22 16.89
C ALA A 798 18.93 12.85 18.26
N GLU A 799 19.88 12.64 19.17
CA GLU A 799 19.97 13.40 20.41
C GLU A 799 20.55 14.79 20.14
N GLN A 800 20.14 15.77 20.95
CA GLN A 800 20.65 17.14 20.82
C GLN A 800 22.14 17.18 21.15
N ALA A 801 22.88 18.07 20.47
CA ALA A 801 24.28 18.32 20.80
C ALA A 801 24.44 18.73 22.27
N PRO A 802 25.47 18.23 22.98
CA PRO A 802 25.67 18.57 24.38
C PRO A 802 26.11 20.02 24.56
N ALA A 803 26.06 20.46 25.81
CA ALA A 803 26.56 21.75 26.26
C ALA A 803 28.05 21.96 25.94
N ALA A 804 28.50 23.19 26.09
CA ALA A 804 29.91 23.54 25.87
C ALA A 804 30.83 22.71 26.79
N PRO A 805 31.98 22.23 26.30
CA PRO A 805 32.97 21.54 27.12
C PRO A 805 33.40 22.41 28.29
N VAL A 806 33.47 21.83 29.49
CA VAL A 806 33.86 22.52 30.72
C VAL A 806 35.31 22.16 31.07
N GLY A 807 36.09 23.14 31.54
CA GLY A 807 37.44 22.91 32.07
C GLY A 807 38.50 22.53 31.03
N ALA A 808 38.32 22.95 29.77
CA ALA A 808 39.27 22.62 28.71
C ALA A 808 40.63 23.33 28.89
N THR A 809 41.73 22.60 28.73
CA THR A 809 43.11 23.10 28.86
C THR A 809 43.95 22.78 27.63
N LEU A 810 44.96 23.63 27.37
CA LEU A 810 45.89 23.49 26.24
C LEU A 810 47.30 23.24 26.74
N THR A 811 47.92 22.14 26.29
CA THR A 811 49.33 21.83 26.57
C THR A 811 50.15 21.87 25.28
N ALA A 812 51.14 22.76 25.23
CA ALA A 812 52.01 22.91 24.07
C ALA A 812 53.08 21.81 24.00
N GLY A 813 53.21 21.16 22.85
CA GLY A 813 54.30 20.23 22.54
C GLY A 813 55.20 20.75 21.40
N ARG A 814 56.23 19.97 21.06
CA ARG A 814 57.07 20.23 19.88
C ARG A 814 56.34 19.79 18.61
N GLY A 815 55.70 20.75 17.94
CA GLY A 815 54.91 20.49 16.73
C GLY A 815 53.56 19.82 17.00
N SER A 816 53.09 19.89 18.23
CA SER A 816 51.78 19.39 18.65
C SER A 816 51.13 20.30 19.69
N ILE A 817 49.81 20.20 19.83
CA ILE A 817 49.03 20.80 20.91
C ILE A 817 48.11 19.70 21.45
N ARG A 818 48.22 19.40 22.74
CA ARG A 818 47.29 18.51 23.44
C ARG A 818 46.15 19.35 24.03
N VAL A 819 44.93 18.86 23.88
CA VAL A 819 43.71 19.48 24.38
C VAL A 819 43.05 18.47 25.30
N ASP A 820 42.86 18.85 26.57
CA ASP A 820 42.23 18.02 27.61
C ASP A 820 40.95 18.74 28.09
N TRP A 821 39.85 18.03 28.31
CA TRP A 821 38.57 18.59 28.79
C TRP A 821 37.76 17.57 29.58
N THR A 822 36.77 18.03 30.33
CA THR A 822 35.78 17.16 30.98
C THR A 822 34.52 17.11 30.14
N LEU A 823 33.98 15.91 29.95
CA LEU A 823 32.74 15.72 29.21
C LEU A 823 31.56 16.33 29.96
N PRO A 824 30.76 17.18 29.31
CA PRO A 824 29.48 17.65 29.84
C PRO A 824 28.58 16.52 30.33
N ALA A 825 27.73 16.83 31.31
CA ALA A 825 26.80 15.87 31.91
C ALA A 825 25.77 15.30 30.91
N ASP A 826 25.54 16.02 29.82
CA ASP A 826 24.65 15.69 28.71
C ASP A 826 25.37 15.03 27.51
N SER A 827 26.63 14.59 27.69
CA SER A 827 27.36 13.85 26.64
C SER A 827 26.83 12.42 26.50
N THR A 828 26.64 11.97 25.25
CA THR A 828 26.16 10.62 24.93
C THR A 828 27.15 9.86 24.04
N GLU A 829 26.94 8.56 23.82
CA GLU A 829 27.79 7.74 22.92
C GLU A 829 27.80 8.27 21.47
N ALA A 830 26.78 9.05 21.08
CA ALA A 830 26.69 9.68 19.75
C ALA A 830 27.47 11.01 19.65
N THR A 831 28.04 11.51 20.74
CA THR A 831 28.78 12.79 20.78
C THR A 831 30.26 12.59 20.42
N GLY A 832 30.70 13.23 19.35
CA GLY A 832 32.12 13.40 19.02
C GLY A 832 32.68 14.77 19.41
N TRP A 833 34.00 14.89 19.44
CA TRP A 833 34.71 16.12 19.79
C TRP A 833 35.83 16.41 18.79
N THR A 834 35.96 17.64 18.31
CA THR A 834 37.05 18.04 17.42
C THR A 834 37.76 19.29 17.94
N ALA A 835 39.06 19.18 18.16
CA ALA A 835 39.93 20.33 18.44
C ALA A 835 40.64 20.77 17.17
N THR A 836 40.60 22.07 16.85
CA THR A 836 41.16 22.65 15.63
C THR A 836 42.14 23.77 15.95
N ALA A 837 43.34 23.70 15.38
CA ALA A 837 44.39 24.71 15.49
C ALA A 837 44.53 25.49 14.18
N THR A 838 44.40 26.82 14.26
CA THR A 838 44.48 27.73 13.10
C THR A 838 45.50 28.83 13.34
N ALA A 839 46.35 29.11 12.34
CA ALA A 839 47.28 30.23 12.33
C ALA A 839 47.25 30.94 10.98
N LYS A 840 47.40 32.27 10.98
CA LYS A 840 47.31 33.10 9.76
C LYS A 840 48.34 32.64 8.72
N GLY A 841 47.88 32.36 7.50
CA GLY A 841 48.72 31.90 6.39
C GLY A 841 49.26 30.47 6.51
N ARG A 842 48.70 29.65 7.42
CA ARG A 842 49.10 28.24 7.63
C ARG A 842 47.93 27.29 7.45
N THR A 843 48.23 26.03 7.13
CA THR A 843 47.24 24.96 7.03
C THR A 843 46.63 24.68 8.40
N THR A 844 45.30 24.74 8.49
CA THR A 844 44.54 24.31 9.67
C THR A 844 44.75 22.82 9.92
N ARG A 845 44.96 22.45 11.19
CA ARG A 845 45.07 21.04 11.62
C ARG A 845 44.03 20.77 12.70
N SER A 846 43.59 19.52 12.81
CA SER A 846 42.62 19.11 13.82
C SER A 846 42.92 17.70 14.33
N CYS A 847 42.37 17.39 15.49
CA CYS A 847 42.25 16.04 16.01
C CYS A 847 40.78 15.80 16.39
N THR A 848 40.31 14.55 16.28
CA THR A 848 38.92 14.19 16.52
C THR A 848 38.85 12.99 17.46
N LEU A 849 38.00 13.09 18.48
CA LEU A 849 37.56 11.99 19.33
C LEU A 849 36.16 11.57 18.84
N ALA A 850 36.02 10.34 18.38
CA ALA A 850 34.74 9.80 17.90
C ALA A 850 33.92 9.25 19.08
N GLY A 851 32.59 9.38 19.04
CA GLY A 851 31.69 8.88 20.08
C GLY A 851 31.74 7.36 20.26
N THR A 852 31.83 6.60 19.16
CA THR A 852 31.93 5.13 19.16
C THR A 852 33.24 4.58 19.74
N ALA A 853 34.24 5.44 19.98
CA ALA A 853 35.52 5.02 20.55
C ALA A 853 35.47 4.95 22.08
N VAL A 854 34.31 5.19 22.69
CA VAL A 854 34.25 5.34 24.13
C VAL A 854 32.90 4.93 24.74
N THR A 855 32.98 4.05 25.72
CA THR A 855 32.04 4.00 26.85
C THR A 855 32.21 5.29 27.69
N GLN A 856 31.87 6.48 27.17
CA GLN A 856 32.00 7.72 27.96
C GLN A 856 30.86 7.77 28.98
N VAL A 857 31.20 7.78 30.26
CA VAL A 857 30.28 8.21 31.31
C VAL A 857 30.36 9.73 31.40
N ALA A 858 29.21 10.41 31.48
CA ALA A 858 29.11 11.83 31.81
C ALA A 858 30.09 12.21 32.95
N GLY A 859 30.91 13.25 32.74
CA GLY A 859 31.93 13.68 33.71
C GLY A 859 33.32 13.03 33.59
N ALA A 860 33.55 12.12 32.63
CA ALA A 860 34.88 11.57 32.37
C ALA A 860 35.84 12.58 31.71
N ALA A 861 37.15 12.39 31.92
CA ALA A 861 38.19 13.17 31.26
C ALA A 861 38.39 12.70 29.80
N ALA A 862 38.49 13.65 28.87
CA ALA A 862 38.70 13.41 27.45
C ALA A 862 39.93 14.18 26.95
N THR A 863 40.63 13.61 25.96
CA THR A 863 41.87 14.18 25.45
C THR A 863 42.03 13.98 23.95
N CYS A 864 42.67 14.95 23.29
CA CYS A 864 42.91 14.95 21.87
C CYS A 864 44.20 15.70 21.55
N THR A 865 45.09 15.10 20.74
CA THR A 865 46.37 15.72 20.37
C THR A 865 46.41 16.11 18.90
N ILE A 866 46.52 17.41 18.63
CA ILE A 866 46.72 17.96 17.28
C ILE A 866 48.20 17.87 16.94
N THR A 867 48.55 17.18 15.84
CA THR A 867 49.94 16.95 15.41
C THR A 867 50.24 17.61 14.07
N GLY A 868 51.52 17.64 13.68
CA GLY A 868 51.95 18.20 12.39
C GLY A 868 51.89 19.72 12.32
N LEU A 869 52.04 20.38 13.48
CA LEU A 869 52.10 21.83 13.61
C LEU A 869 53.55 22.32 13.47
N VAL A 870 53.70 23.54 12.95
CA VAL A 870 55.01 24.22 12.86
C VAL A 870 55.46 24.64 14.26
N LYS A 871 56.68 24.26 14.65
CA LYS A 871 57.31 24.59 15.94
C LYS A 871 57.48 26.09 16.14
N GLY A 872 57.31 26.58 17.37
CA GLY A 872 57.47 27.99 17.73
C GLY A 872 56.37 28.94 17.22
N VAL A 873 55.31 28.42 16.61
CA VAL A 873 54.18 29.21 16.06
C VAL A 873 53.01 29.21 17.03
N SER A 874 52.34 30.36 17.14
CA SER A 874 51.09 30.55 17.88
C SER A 874 49.89 30.11 17.06
N TYR A 875 49.07 29.22 17.61
CA TYR A 875 47.82 28.76 17.00
C TYR A 875 46.64 29.16 17.88
N LYS A 876 45.58 29.67 17.24
CA LYS A 876 44.26 29.78 17.85
C LYS A 876 43.62 28.40 17.86
N VAL A 877 43.22 27.92 19.04
CA VAL A 877 42.65 26.58 19.21
C VAL A 877 41.18 26.70 19.57
N THR A 878 40.34 25.97 18.85
CA THR A 878 38.91 25.89 19.16
C THR A 878 38.48 24.45 19.33
N LEU A 879 37.66 24.19 20.34
CA LEU A 879 37.05 22.89 20.60
C LEU A 879 35.56 22.97 20.24
N VAL A 880 35.09 21.97 19.50
CA VAL A 880 33.72 21.87 19.01
C VAL A 880 33.23 20.48 19.39
N ALA A 881 32.19 20.41 20.22
CA ALA A 881 31.40 19.19 20.31
C ALA A 881 30.65 19.00 18.98
N TRP A 882 30.25 17.79 18.65
CA TRP A 882 29.33 17.55 17.55
C TRP A 882 28.56 16.28 17.85
N SER A 883 27.24 16.33 17.86
CA SER A 883 26.45 15.12 17.67
C SER A 883 26.28 14.95 16.17
N ALA A 884 26.87 13.87 15.63
CA ALA A 884 26.46 13.44 14.31
C ALA A 884 24.96 13.14 14.41
N PRO A 885 24.07 13.85 13.70
CA PRO A 885 24.32 14.89 12.69
C PRO A 885 23.51 16.19 12.87
N ALA A 886 22.97 16.42 14.08
CA ALA A 886 22.01 17.46 14.43
C ALA A 886 22.46 18.90 14.10
N GLY A 887 23.75 19.22 14.13
CA GLY A 887 24.25 20.56 13.81
C GLY A 887 25.14 21.17 14.89
N PRO A 888 25.50 22.46 14.72
CA PRO A 888 26.70 23.02 15.33
C PRO A 888 26.57 23.02 16.84
N SER A 889 27.43 22.27 17.52
CA SER A 889 27.50 22.35 18.96
C SER A 889 28.27 23.60 19.38
N PRO A 890 28.09 24.06 20.63
CA PRO A 890 28.84 25.19 21.17
C PRO A 890 30.34 25.11 20.85
N ARG A 891 30.82 26.09 20.09
CA ARG A 891 32.23 26.29 19.81
C ARG A 891 32.84 27.04 20.97
N VAL A 892 33.82 26.43 21.63
CA VAL A 892 34.62 27.11 22.66
C VAL A 892 35.94 27.54 22.06
N ASP A 893 36.20 28.83 22.14
CA ASP A 893 37.53 29.37 21.87
C ASP A 893 38.41 29.10 23.08
N LEU A 894 39.38 28.19 22.93
CA LEU A 894 40.30 27.82 24.00
C LEU A 894 41.48 28.81 24.11
N GLY A 895 41.51 29.82 23.25
CA GLY A 895 42.56 30.83 23.19
C GLY A 895 43.70 30.46 22.25
N THR A 896 44.84 31.12 22.46
CA THR A 896 46.02 30.98 21.60
C THR A 896 47.16 30.34 22.38
N VAL A 897 47.76 29.29 21.83
CA VAL A 897 48.91 28.60 22.41
C VAL A 897 50.07 28.54 21.42
N LYS A 898 51.29 28.75 21.92
CA LYS A 898 52.51 28.70 21.13
C LYS A 898 53.16 27.32 21.26
N THR A 899 53.36 26.64 20.15
CA THR A 899 54.07 25.35 20.13
C THR A 899 55.52 25.51 20.60
N LEU A 900 56.07 24.50 21.26
CA LEU A 900 57.45 24.50 21.74
C LEU A 900 58.43 24.50 20.56
N ARG A 901 59.61 25.12 20.76
CA ARG A 901 60.70 25.15 19.78
C ARG A 901 61.39 23.79 19.66
#